data_AF-A0A8C9ZWN8-F1
#
_entry.id   AF-A0A8C9ZWN8-F1
#
_cell.length_a   1.000
_cell.length_b   1.000
_cell.length_c   1.000
_cell.angle_alpha   90.00
_cell.angle_beta   90.00
_cell.angle_gamma   90.00
#
_symmetry.space_group_name_H-M   'P 1'
#
loop_
_entity.id
_entity.type
_entity.pdbx_description
1 polymer ?
#
loop_
_entity_poly.entity_id
_entity_poly.type
_entity_poly.pdbx_seq_one_letter_code
_entity_poly.pdbx_strand_id
1 'polypeptide(L)'
;KMSDSGFSWTVVVLTCQHKDSVYSFQRELELRQQRGSLSRGALVLTVRDRQEPLGSGGATLNALLVAAEHLSSRAGHTVSSHAGRDFPWSSCSRAFCWLPDPSERPEQQVQAPLCVLDLLLDRLATHICPGSPPGVWVCSTDHSPLPALCVVLSWDGFSGVRVLALPGNVSYAANHGVYLSDQQGQVRDIIYKGSKEQIQQAVMHDGKVPLVSGPVFFSSSVSEKLLQTHVTPPLDGCTYLGLDSGAPPIQVPVCLSVCLSVCLSVCLSERAGCSSAVGPQGATTCLSLFKSVSLSRPVCLCLSLTRPVSLPLTFYLQGPLDVPSGCLLSGLGPMTSQCVRTLQLANDIIIQGHRIELGELKLNVSSDDVSSSFLNQRWSLFFSRTGIQPEELWARGEQRSLLTARIFPVLHPRGGAVGLQGGVGWLLGGAGCLRRWREAWRLSLKEVMSLTCQEAELQWREELLFLAGRRRATDALTSRTDVCLLPCFRAAVMGEQQGALLHTLDTIAAGSSTPGAESGAELGVAARCLSCIADVLVCMAGGRGGLRSGPAANEAWRSAYSLLEEGNLRGGVRALAAQRDHWLSRPDLLVRAARHYEGAGQVLLRQAVMSSQRFISIGQGEVPPLEEWQEVECPARLDLAGGWSDTPPIAFEHGGSVTNVAVKVDGKRPIGARARRIREPRLLLVSYAGGRDSGVSTETVCDSLDDLKDYCQPHAPGALLKAVCVCSGLVSLSSQHALGDQLMQRWGGGVELHSWSLLPTGSGLGTSSILAGALLAAVYRCTGRTYDTDALIHGVLYLEQILTTGGGWQDQVGGLVGGVKVARSRACLPLQVEVERLSPPDHFLLSLEEHLLLVYTGKTRLARNLLQDVVRSWYSRLPAMVHNAQQLVANSEECAWACSHGCLSALGVCLERSWRQKKLMAPGCEPAAVRAMMEALRPLVLGQSLAGAGGGGFLYLLTREPRQRLAVLHVLNNTPGLGDFSVHSVELDMDGITVLRPAHGCQRLL
;
A
#
# COMPACT_ATOMS: atom_id res chain seq x y z
N LYS A 1 -8.74 7.29 -4.58
CA LYS A 1 -9.96 8.03 -4.18
C LYS A 1 -10.96 7.88 -5.33
N MET A 2 -12.13 7.25 -5.15
CA MET A 2 -13.14 7.14 -6.23
C MET A 2 -13.88 8.48 -6.51
N SER A 3 -13.22 9.63 -6.31
CA SER A 3 -13.81 10.97 -6.45
C SER A 3 -13.48 11.65 -7.78
N ASP A 4 -12.45 11.18 -8.50
CA ASP A 4 -11.92 11.92 -9.65
C ASP A 4 -12.62 11.53 -10.96
N SER A 5 -13.56 10.58 -10.96
CA SER A 5 -14.40 10.21 -12.11
C SER A 5 -15.68 11.05 -12.24
N GLY A 6 -15.97 11.97 -11.32
CA GLY A 6 -17.10 12.90 -11.38
C GLY A 6 -18.50 12.27 -11.23
N PHE A 7 -18.63 10.94 -11.16
CA PHE A 7 -19.90 10.23 -11.05
C PHE A 7 -20.00 9.44 -9.74
N SER A 8 -21.12 9.57 -9.03
CA SER A 8 -21.39 8.83 -7.79
C SER A 8 -22.78 8.20 -7.80
N TRP A 9 -22.86 6.89 -7.50
CA TRP A 9 -24.13 6.20 -7.25
C TRP A 9 -24.89 6.84 -6.09
N THR A 10 -26.19 7.08 -6.28
CA THR A 10 -27.11 7.58 -5.24
C THR A 10 -28.01 6.47 -4.69
N VAL A 11 -28.40 5.48 -5.50
CA VAL A 11 -28.98 4.21 -5.02
C VAL A 11 -28.35 3.01 -5.75
N VAL A 12 -28.05 1.95 -4.99
CA VAL A 12 -27.69 0.62 -5.51
C VAL A 12 -28.67 -0.39 -4.94
N VAL A 13 -29.42 -1.05 -5.81
CA VAL A 13 -30.41 -2.08 -5.46
C VAL A 13 -29.95 -3.41 -6.03
N LEU A 14 -29.72 -4.42 -5.19
CA LEU A 14 -29.45 -5.78 -5.65
C LEU A 14 -30.72 -6.63 -5.50
N THR A 15 -31.36 -7.01 -6.59
CA THR A 15 -32.47 -7.98 -6.51
C THR A 15 -31.95 -9.40 -6.33
N CYS A 16 -32.67 -10.26 -5.61
CA CYS A 16 -32.33 -11.68 -5.43
C CYS A 16 -33.58 -12.57 -5.39
N GLN A 17 -33.45 -13.83 -5.83
CA GLN A 17 -34.57 -14.77 -5.96
C GLN A 17 -34.98 -15.35 -4.60
N HIS A 18 -34.00 -15.85 -3.85
CA HIS A 18 -34.19 -16.53 -2.58
C HIS A 18 -34.40 -15.55 -1.42
N LYS A 19 -35.35 -15.85 -0.51
CA LYS A 19 -35.66 -15.00 0.65
C LYS A 19 -34.45 -14.83 1.57
N ASP A 20 -33.72 -15.91 1.78
CA ASP A 20 -32.65 -15.99 2.80
C ASP A 20 -31.36 -15.32 2.31
N SER A 21 -31.25 -15.05 0.99
CA SER A 21 -30.22 -14.19 0.41
C SER A 21 -30.34 -12.73 0.83
N VAL A 22 -31.54 -12.24 1.13
CA VAL A 22 -31.81 -10.78 1.27
C VAL A 22 -30.93 -10.13 2.33
N TYR A 23 -30.91 -10.70 3.54
CA TYR A 23 -30.10 -10.18 4.65
C TYR A 23 -28.60 -10.31 4.38
N SER A 24 -28.18 -11.47 3.86
CA SER A 24 -26.79 -11.77 3.53
C SER A 24 -26.21 -10.79 2.49
N PHE A 25 -26.96 -10.53 1.43
CA PHE A 25 -26.56 -9.63 0.35
C PHE A 25 -26.64 -8.16 0.75
N GLN A 26 -27.61 -7.79 1.60
CA GLN A 26 -27.70 -6.45 2.18
C GLN A 26 -26.45 -6.11 2.99
N ARG A 27 -26.06 -7.00 3.92
CA ARG A 27 -24.82 -6.87 4.70
C ARG A 27 -23.59 -6.74 3.80
N GLU A 28 -23.53 -7.48 2.71
CA GLU A 28 -22.41 -7.48 1.75
C GLU A 28 -22.36 -6.18 0.89
N LEU A 29 -23.48 -5.49 0.67
CA LEU A 29 -23.50 -4.11 0.14
C LEU A 29 -23.04 -3.08 1.19
N GLU A 30 -23.50 -3.21 2.44
CA GLU A 30 -23.13 -2.31 3.54
C GLU A 30 -21.62 -2.38 3.84
N LEU A 31 -21.03 -3.58 3.82
CA LEU A 31 -19.58 -3.79 3.93
C LEU A 31 -18.82 -3.03 2.83
N ARG A 32 -19.35 -2.92 1.61
CA ARG A 32 -18.75 -2.12 0.52
C ARG A 32 -18.82 -0.62 0.78
N GLN A 33 -19.89 -0.11 1.39
CA GLN A 33 -19.97 1.29 1.82
C GLN A 33 -19.00 1.60 2.95
N GLN A 34 -18.87 0.69 3.91
CA GLN A 34 -17.91 0.82 5.00
C GLN A 34 -16.47 0.85 4.45
N ARG A 35 -16.13 -0.07 3.53
CA ARG A 35 -14.81 -0.20 2.86
C ARG A 35 -14.52 0.92 1.86
N GLY A 36 -15.53 1.72 1.48
CA GLY A 36 -15.39 2.85 0.56
C GLY A 36 -15.43 2.49 -0.93
N SER A 37 -15.75 1.24 -1.27
CA SER A 37 -16.04 0.81 -2.66
C SER A 37 -17.39 1.35 -3.17
N LEU A 38 -18.31 1.65 -2.25
CA LEU A 38 -19.55 2.38 -2.49
C LEU A 38 -19.56 3.68 -1.67
N SER A 39 -20.25 4.71 -2.17
CA SER A 39 -20.41 5.97 -1.45
C SER A 39 -21.22 5.76 -0.17
N ARG A 40 -20.77 6.36 0.95
CA ARG A 40 -21.55 6.41 2.20
C ARG A 40 -22.86 7.21 2.09
N GLY A 41 -22.97 8.07 1.08
CA GLY A 41 -24.21 8.80 0.78
C GLY A 41 -25.18 8.03 -0.12
N ALA A 42 -24.76 6.89 -0.69
CA ALA A 42 -25.65 6.04 -1.47
C ALA A 42 -26.62 5.28 -0.55
N LEU A 43 -27.86 5.11 -1.00
CA LEU A 43 -28.78 4.14 -0.43
C LEU A 43 -28.45 2.76 -1.00
N VAL A 44 -28.19 1.76 -0.16
CA VAL A 44 -28.01 0.36 -0.59
C VAL A 44 -29.18 -0.49 -0.13
N LEU A 45 -29.79 -1.22 -1.06
CA LEU A 45 -30.97 -2.06 -0.82
C LEU A 45 -30.79 -3.43 -1.44
N THR A 46 -31.38 -4.44 -0.81
CA THR A 46 -31.53 -5.78 -1.39
C THR A 46 -33.02 -6.11 -1.46
N VAL A 47 -33.50 -6.44 -2.66
CA VAL A 47 -34.94 -6.64 -2.93
C VAL A 47 -35.20 -8.08 -3.34
N ARG A 48 -36.23 -8.70 -2.78
CA ARG A 48 -36.58 -10.09 -3.09
C ARG A 48 -37.54 -10.17 -4.28
N ASP A 49 -37.29 -11.06 -5.23
CA ASP A 49 -38.28 -11.48 -6.21
C ASP A 49 -39.38 -12.30 -5.50
N ARG A 50 -40.66 -11.91 -5.64
CA ARG A 50 -41.78 -12.50 -4.88
C ARG A 50 -42.23 -13.87 -5.40
N GLN A 51 -42.10 -14.14 -6.70
CA GLN A 51 -42.40 -15.44 -7.33
C GLN A 51 -41.38 -15.78 -8.42
N GLU A 52 -41.08 -17.06 -8.57
CA GLU A 52 -40.11 -17.55 -9.55
C GLU A 52 -40.80 -18.09 -10.81
N PRO A 53 -40.34 -17.74 -12.03
CA PRO A 53 -39.26 -16.80 -12.38
C PRO A 53 -39.78 -15.46 -12.97
N LEU A 54 -39.78 -14.37 -12.18
CA LEU A 54 -40.20 -13.01 -12.61
C LEU A 54 -39.42 -12.41 -13.81
N GLY A 55 -38.13 -12.78 -13.97
CA GLY A 55 -37.28 -12.22 -15.02
C GLY A 55 -36.81 -10.79 -14.76
N SER A 56 -35.82 -10.33 -15.54
CA SER A 56 -35.09 -9.09 -15.23
C SER A 56 -35.93 -7.82 -15.32
N GLY A 57 -36.99 -7.80 -16.12
CA GLY A 57 -37.93 -6.68 -16.26
C GLY A 57 -38.83 -6.52 -15.05
N GLY A 58 -39.40 -7.62 -14.56
CA GLY A 58 -40.17 -7.61 -13.30
C GLY A 58 -39.29 -7.28 -12.09
N ALA A 59 -38.08 -7.85 -12.02
CA ALA A 59 -37.10 -7.48 -11.00
C ALA A 59 -36.71 -5.99 -11.06
N THR A 60 -36.54 -5.42 -12.26
CA THR A 60 -36.28 -3.99 -12.46
C THR A 60 -37.45 -3.12 -11.97
N LEU A 61 -38.69 -3.47 -12.31
CA LEU A 61 -39.88 -2.72 -11.87
C LEU A 61 -40.03 -2.77 -10.34
N ASN A 62 -39.81 -3.93 -9.70
CA ASN A 62 -39.79 -4.04 -8.23
C ASN A 62 -38.65 -3.22 -7.60
N ALA A 63 -37.44 -3.28 -8.14
CA ALA A 63 -36.31 -2.49 -7.66
C ALA A 63 -36.59 -0.98 -7.77
N LEU A 64 -37.22 -0.53 -8.86
CA LEU A 64 -37.63 0.86 -9.06
C LEU A 64 -38.74 1.29 -8.12
N LEU A 65 -39.73 0.44 -7.85
CA LEU A 65 -40.81 0.71 -6.92
C LEU A 65 -40.29 0.88 -5.48
N VAL A 66 -39.50 -0.08 -4.98
CA VAL A 66 -38.92 -0.03 -3.63
C VAL A 66 -37.91 1.11 -3.48
N ALA A 67 -37.12 1.40 -4.53
CA ALA A 67 -36.26 2.59 -4.55
C ALA A 67 -37.09 3.87 -4.57
N ALA A 68 -38.14 3.97 -5.38
CA ALA A 68 -39.00 5.16 -5.46
C ALA A 68 -39.75 5.42 -4.14
N GLU A 69 -40.13 4.39 -3.38
CA GLU A 69 -40.67 4.54 -2.02
C GLU A 69 -39.65 5.19 -1.07
N HIS A 70 -38.42 4.67 -1.03
CA HIS A 70 -37.35 5.25 -0.20
C HIS A 70 -36.95 6.67 -0.68
N LEU A 71 -36.92 6.89 -2.00
CA LEU A 71 -36.55 8.16 -2.64
C LEU A 71 -37.68 9.20 -2.65
N SER A 72 -38.94 8.81 -2.52
CA SER A 72 -40.03 9.77 -2.32
C SER A 72 -39.90 10.49 -0.96
N SER A 73 -39.12 9.93 -0.02
CA SER A 73 -38.68 10.65 1.18
C SER A 73 -37.48 11.58 0.97
N ARG A 74 -36.75 11.45 -0.17
CA ARG A 74 -35.47 12.14 -0.48
C ARG A 74 -35.26 12.37 -1.99
N ALA A 75 -35.59 13.57 -2.45
CA ALA A 75 -35.75 13.90 -3.87
C ALA A 75 -34.51 13.66 -4.79
N GLY A 76 -34.77 13.03 -5.95
CA GLY A 76 -34.00 13.14 -7.19
C GLY A 76 -32.73 12.28 -7.30
N HIS A 77 -32.85 10.96 -7.50
CA HIS A 77 -31.70 10.02 -7.45
C HIS A 77 -31.70 8.98 -8.60
N THR A 78 -30.56 8.31 -8.76
CA THR A 78 -30.20 7.31 -9.79
C THR A 78 -30.21 5.90 -9.18
N VAL A 79 -30.82 4.92 -9.84
CA VAL A 79 -31.00 3.54 -9.32
C VAL A 79 -30.24 2.51 -10.18
N SER A 80 -29.68 1.45 -9.57
CA SER A 80 -28.96 0.39 -10.31
C SER A 80 -28.94 -1.01 -9.70
N SER A 81 -29.00 -2.02 -10.58
CA SER A 81 -28.60 -3.44 -10.47
C SER A 81 -29.70 -4.53 -10.35
N HIS A 82 -29.37 -5.72 -10.86
CA HIS A 82 -30.14 -6.97 -10.82
C HIS A 82 -29.15 -8.15 -10.72
N ALA A 83 -29.24 -8.96 -9.66
CA ALA A 83 -28.56 -10.26 -9.68
C ALA A 83 -29.30 -11.17 -10.66
N GLY A 84 -28.55 -11.78 -11.58
CA GLY A 84 -29.11 -12.56 -12.68
C GLY A 84 -29.70 -13.92 -12.26
N ARG A 85 -29.65 -14.89 -13.19
CA ARG A 85 -30.18 -16.23 -12.91
C ARG A 85 -29.30 -16.99 -11.91
N ASP A 86 -29.88 -17.97 -11.23
CA ASP A 86 -29.13 -18.91 -10.37
C ASP A 86 -27.93 -19.48 -11.13
N PHE A 87 -26.75 -19.42 -10.48
CA PHE A 87 -25.48 -19.78 -11.09
C PHE A 87 -24.96 -21.08 -10.45
N PRO A 88 -24.99 -22.23 -11.15
CA PRO A 88 -24.69 -23.55 -10.55
C PRO A 88 -23.30 -23.73 -9.94
N TRP A 89 -22.39 -22.77 -10.15
CA TRP A 89 -21.01 -22.78 -9.67
C TRP A 89 -20.74 -21.76 -8.53
N SER A 90 -21.78 -21.17 -7.95
CA SER A 90 -21.72 -20.34 -6.74
C SER A 90 -23.07 -20.29 -6.04
N SER A 91 -23.11 -20.70 -4.77
CA SER A 91 -24.28 -20.57 -3.91
C SER A 91 -24.68 -19.12 -3.63
N CYS A 92 -23.77 -18.16 -3.77
CA CYS A 92 -23.98 -16.74 -3.45
C CYS A 92 -24.31 -15.89 -4.69
N SER A 93 -24.96 -16.50 -5.70
CA SER A 93 -25.11 -15.97 -7.06
C SER A 93 -23.78 -15.68 -7.77
N ARG A 94 -23.86 -15.16 -9.00
CA ARG A 94 -22.69 -14.70 -9.76
C ARG A 94 -22.18 -13.33 -9.30
N ALA A 95 -23.00 -12.52 -8.62
CA ALA A 95 -22.61 -11.20 -8.13
C ALA A 95 -21.38 -11.25 -7.22
N PHE A 96 -21.38 -12.20 -6.28
CA PHE A 96 -20.36 -12.37 -5.25
C PHE A 96 -19.36 -13.51 -5.55
N CYS A 97 -19.24 -13.92 -6.82
CA CYS A 97 -18.12 -14.74 -7.27
C CYS A 97 -16.83 -13.93 -7.12
N TRP A 98 -15.92 -14.40 -6.27
CA TRP A 98 -14.60 -13.80 -6.11
C TRP A 98 -13.77 -13.97 -7.38
N LEU A 99 -12.92 -12.98 -7.65
CA LEU A 99 -12.04 -12.92 -8.81
C LEU A 99 -10.59 -12.77 -8.33
N PRO A 100 -9.62 -13.40 -9.02
CA PRO A 100 -8.21 -13.10 -8.78
C PRO A 100 -7.99 -11.61 -9.09
N ASP A 101 -7.61 -10.84 -8.07
CA ASP A 101 -7.22 -9.45 -8.26
C ASP A 101 -5.84 -9.44 -8.97
N PRO A 102 -5.73 -8.95 -10.23
CA PRO A 102 -4.48 -9.05 -10.98
C PRO A 102 -3.40 -8.12 -10.41
N SER A 103 -3.81 -7.06 -9.73
CA SER A 103 -2.91 -6.07 -9.16
C SER A 103 -3.59 -5.41 -7.95
N GLU A 104 -2.97 -5.53 -6.77
CA GLU A 104 -3.34 -4.70 -5.63
C GLU A 104 -3.34 -3.25 -6.09
N ARG A 105 -4.52 -2.64 -6.20
CA ARG A 105 -4.62 -1.30 -6.80
C ARG A 105 -3.83 -0.36 -5.91
N PRO A 106 -2.90 0.48 -6.43
CA PRO A 106 -2.08 1.37 -5.59
C PRO A 106 -2.89 2.31 -4.69
N GLU A 107 -4.16 2.56 -5.05
CA GLU A 107 -5.11 3.38 -4.30
C GLU A 107 -6.00 2.60 -3.30
N GLN A 108 -5.91 1.27 -3.25
CA GLN A 108 -6.80 0.44 -2.44
C GLN A 108 -6.54 0.67 -0.95
N GLN A 109 -7.47 1.37 -0.30
CA GLN A 109 -7.32 1.71 1.12
C GLN A 109 -7.50 0.50 2.04
N VAL A 110 -8.35 -0.47 1.66
CA VAL A 110 -8.71 -1.63 2.47
C VAL A 110 -8.61 -2.89 1.62
N GLN A 111 -7.91 -3.91 2.10
CA GLN A 111 -7.87 -5.21 1.42
C GLN A 111 -9.27 -5.82 1.42
N ALA A 112 -9.77 -6.20 0.26
CA ALA A 112 -11.07 -6.81 0.09
C ALA A 112 -11.00 -7.84 -1.05
N PRO A 113 -11.83 -8.89 -1.04
CA PRO A 113 -12.01 -9.73 -2.20
C PRO A 113 -12.67 -8.91 -3.32
N LEU A 114 -12.13 -9.01 -4.52
CA LEU A 114 -12.75 -8.45 -5.72
C LEU A 114 -13.83 -9.42 -6.20
N CYS A 115 -15.07 -8.98 -6.42
CA CYS A 115 -16.10 -9.80 -7.07
C CYS A 115 -16.63 -9.21 -8.38
N VAL A 116 -17.51 -9.95 -9.06
CA VAL A 116 -18.15 -9.51 -10.31
C VAL A 116 -18.93 -8.22 -10.12
N LEU A 117 -19.63 -8.05 -8.99
CA LEU A 117 -20.35 -6.82 -8.67
C LEU A 117 -19.39 -5.63 -8.50
N ASP A 118 -18.25 -5.82 -7.83
CA ASP A 118 -17.23 -4.77 -7.66
C ASP A 118 -16.66 -4.30 -9.00
N LEU A 119 -16.27 -5.23 -9.87
CA LEU A 119 -15.80 -4.89 -11.22
C LEU A 119 -16.86 -4.20 -12.07
N LEU A 120 -18.12 -4.62 -11.96
CA LEU A 120 -19.23 -4.02 -12.70
C LEU A 120 -19.45 -2.57 -12.27
N LEU A 121 -19.57 -2.32 -10.97
CA LEU A 121 -19.77 -0.99 -10.39
C LEU A 121 -18.59 -0.05 -10.68
N ASP A 122 -17.36 -0.55 -10.53
CA ASP A 122 -16.12 0.17 -10.82
C ASP A 122 -16.04 0.56 -12.30
N ARG A 123 -16.26 -0.39 -13.23
CA ARG A 123 -16.21 -0.11 -14.67
C ARG A 123 -17.31 0.87 -15.12
N LEU A 124 -18.52 0.73 -14.58
CA LEU A 124 -19.61 1.66 -14.85
C LEU A 124 -19.26 3.07 -14.37
N ALA A 125 -18.89 3.22 -13.10
CA ALA A 125 -18.61 4.53 -12.48
C ALA A 125 -17.36 5.25 -13.02
N THR A 126 -16.38 4.51 -13.56
CA THR A 126 -15.14 5.09 -14.07
C THR A 126 -15.10 5.29 -15.59
N HIS A 127 -15.86 4.51 -16.38
CA HIS A 127 -15.75 4.53 -17.85
C HIS A 127 -17.06 4.73 -18.63
N ILE A 128 -18.24 4.48 -18.05
CA ILE A 128 -19.52 4.48 -18.79
C ILE A 128 -20.46 5.60 -18.33
N CYS A 129 -20.66 5.69 -17.00
CA CYS A 129 -21.58 6.61 -16.37
C CYS A 129 -21.09 8.07 -16.25
N PRO A 130 -19.78 8.41 -16.28
CA PRO A 130 -19.35 9.81 -16.31
C PRO A 130 -20.04 10.62 -17.41
N GLY A 131 -20.57 11.78 -17.03
CA GLY A 131 -21.35 12.66 -17.92
C GLY A 131 -22.83 12.28 -18.12
N SER A 132 -23.30 11.12 -17.65
CA SER A 132 -24.71 10.72 -17.83
C SER A 132 -25.69 11.59 -17.04
N PRO A 133 -26.88 11.93 -17.59
CA PRO A 133 -27.90 12.70 -16.88
C PRO A 133 -28.63 11.83 -15.84
N PRO A 134 -29.42 12.42 -14.92
CA PRO A 134 -30.21 11.67 -13.95
C PRO A 134 -31.15 10.65 -14.61
N GLY A 135 -31.12 9.41 -14.12
CA GLY A 135 -31.83 8.27 -14.70
C GLY A 135 -31.50 6.96 -14.00
N VAL A 136 -31.83 5.83 -14.63
CA VAL A 136 -31.69 4.48 -14.07
C VAL A 136 -30.73 3.67 -14.93
N TRP A 137 -29.77 3.00 -14.29
CA TRP A 137 -28.83 2.08 -14.94
C TRP A 137 -29.16 0.63 -14.58
N VAL A 138 -29.84 -0.08 -15.46
CA VAL A 138 -30.12 -1.51 -15.30
C VAL A 138 -28.94 -2.30 -15.83
N CYS A 139 -28.34 -3.13 -14.99
CA CYS A 139 -27.17 -3.95 -15.32
C CYS A 139 -27.34 -5.35 -14.74
N SER A 140 -26.83 -6.35 -15.45
CA SER A 140 -26.90 -7.76 -15.06
C SER A 140 -25.51 -8.32 -14.75
N THR A 141 -25.39 -9.02 -13.63
CA THR A 141 -24.17 -9.75 -13.22
C THR A 141 -23.83 -10.95 -14.10
N ASP A 142 -24.69 -11.33 -15.04
CA ASP A 142 -24.50 -12.49 -15.92
C ASP A 142 -23.65 -12.19 -17.17
N HIS A 143 -23.37 -10.91 -17.42
CA HIS A 143 -22.56 -10.50 -18.57
C HIS A 143 -21.06 -10.52 -18.21
N SER A 144 -20.22 -10.68 -19.23
CA SER A 144 -18.76 -10.64 -19.07
C SER A 144 -18.32 -9.31 -18.42
N PRO A 145 -17.25 -9.27 -17.61
CA PRO A 145 -16.62 -7.99 -17.27
C PRO A 145 -16.37 -7.20 -18.56
N LEU A 146 -16.83 -5.95 -18.57
CA LEU A 146 -16.67 -5.04 -19.69
C LEU A 146 -15.16 -4.84 -19.94
N PRO A 147 -14.67 -4.98 -21.19
CA PRO A 147 -13.25 -4.78 -21.49
C PRO A 147 -12.81 -3.36 -21.14
N ALA A 148 -11.51 -3.12 -20.97
CA ALA A 148 -11.00 -1.78 -20.68
C ALA A 148 -11.44 -0.80 -21.78
N LEU A 149 -12.16 0.25 -21.38
CA LEU A 149 -12.85 1.16 -22.29
C LEU A 149 -11.99 2.38 -22.60
N CYS A 150 -11.86 2.70 -23.89
CA CYS A 150 -11.26 3.95 -24.38
C CYS A 150 -12.30 4.84 -25.08
N VAL A 151 -13.59 4.73 -24.72
CA VAL A 151 -14.69 5.46 -25.36
C VAL A 151 -15.43 6.28 -24.31
N VAL A 152 -15.32 7.62 -24.41
CA VAL A 152 -16.17 8.56 -23.67
C VAL A 152 -17.50 8.69 -24.43
N LEU A 153 -18.61 8.42 -23.76
CA LEU A 153 -19.95 8.61 -24.33
C LEU A 153 -20.35 10.09 -24.19
N SER A 154 -20.75 10.75 -25.28
CA SER A 154 -21.42 12.05 -25.20
C SER A 154 -22.87 11.86 -24.74
N TRP A 155 -23.28 12.72 -23.82
CA TRP A 155 -24.61 12.71 -23.18
C TRP A 155 -25.36 14.03 -23.40
N ASP A 156 -24.82 14.92 -24.23
CA ASP A 156 -25.29 16.29 -24.41
C ASP A 156 -26.74 16.31 -24.89
N GLY A 157 -27.64 16.83 -24.04
CA GLY A 157 -29.08 16.90 -24.32
C GLY A 157 -29.82 15.56 -24.41
N PHE A 158 -29.20 14.43 -24.02
CA PHE A 158 -29.81 13.11 -24.22
C PHE A 158 -30.98 12.81 -23.26
N SER A 159 -32.12 12.39 -23.83
CA SER A 159 -33.30 11.89 -23.11
C SER A 159 -33.89 10.72 -23.90
N GLY A 160 -34.19 9.61 -23.24
CA GLY A 160 -34.61 8.35 -23.87
C GLY A 160 -33.98 7.11 -23.23
N VAL A 161 -33.90 6.03 -24.00
CA VAL A 161 -33.25 4.78 -23.61
C VAL A 161 -31.92 4.65 -24.35
N ARG A 162 -30.84 4.28 -23.66
CA ARG A 162 -29.54 3.99 -24.29
C ARG A 162 -29.11 2.58 -23.95
N VAL A 163 -28.88 1.77 -24.97
CA VAL A 163 -28.39 0.40 -24.85
C VAL A 163 -26.94 0.31 -25.27
N LEU A 164 -26.15 -0.46 -24.53
CA LEU A 164 -24.77 -0.76 -24.90
C LEU A 164 -24.72 -2.08 -25.69
N ALA A 165 -23.82 -2.15 -26.68
CA ALA A 165 -23.61 -3.36 -27.46
C ALA A 165 -22.14 -3.71 -27.66
N LEU A 166 -21.86 -5.01 -27.69
CA LEU A 166 -20.52 -5.55 -27.90
C LEU A 166 -20.38 -6.11 -29.33
N PRO A 167 -19.35 -5.72 -30.09
CA PRO A 167 -19.13 -6.24 -31.45
C PRO A 167 -18.78 -7.73 -31.42
N GLY A 168 -19.61 -8.57 -32.03
CA GLY A 168 -19.46 -10.03 -32.07
C GLY A 168 -19.31 -10.60 -33.48
N ASN A 169 -18.87 -11.85 -33.58
CA ASN A 169 -18.92 -12.61 -34.82
C ASN A 169 -20.33 -13.18 -35.05
N VAL A 170 -20.80 -13.23 -36.30
CA VAL A 170 -22.11 -13.81 -36.70
C VAL A 170 -22.30 -15.23 -36.17
N SER A 171 -21.25 -16.07 -36.18
CA SER A 171 -21.29 -17.45 -35.65
C SER A 171 -21.49 -17.54 -34.13
N TYR A 172 -21.06 -16.53 -33.37
CA TYR A 172 -21.29 -16.44 -31.93
C TYR A 172 -22.70 -15.90 -31.64
N ALA A 173 -23.15 -14.92 -32.44
CA ALA A 173 -24.44 -14.28 -32.31
C ALA A 173 -25.64 -15.23 -32.47
N ALA A 174 -25.51 -16.33 -33.21
CA ALA A 174 -26.56 -17.37 -33.31
C ALA A 174 -26.97 -17.96 -31.94
N ASN A 175 -26.08 -17.91 -30.95
CA ASN A 175 -26.36 -18.34 -29.57
C ASN A 175 -26.69 -17.16 -28.63
N HIS A 176 -26.92 -15.96 -29.17
CA HIS A 176 -27.07 -14.70 -28.44
C HIS A 176 -28.22 -13.85 -29.01
N GLY A 177 -28.44 -12.67 -28.44
CA GLY A 177 -29.19 -11.59 -29.10
C GLY A 177 -28.29 -10.59 -29.82
N VAL A 178 -28.79 -9.98 -30.90
CA VAL A 178 -28.19 -8.83 -31.60
C VAL A 178 -29.20 -7.69 -31.76
N TYR A 179 -28.73 -6.45 -31.73
CA TYR A 179 -29.54 -5.28 -32.06
C TYR A 179 -29.59 -5.08 -33.58
N LEU A 180 -30.76 -4.73 -34.11
CA LEU A 180 -30.90 -4.11 -35.42
C LEU A 180 -31.02 -2.60 -35.23
N SER A 181 -30.09 -1.83 -35.81
CA SER A 181 -30.13 -0.37 -35.79
C SER A 181 -30.11 0.22 -37.19
N ASP A 182 -30.50 1.49 -37.30
CA ASP A 182 -30.34 2.24 -38.54
C ASP A 182 -29.04 3.05 -38.64
N GLN A 183 -28.92 3.79 -39.73
CA GLN A 183 -27.77 4.63 -40.05
C GLN A 183 -27.53 5.77 -39.04
N GLN A 184 -28.53 6.10 -38.19
CA GLN A 184 -28.42 7.10 -37.13
C GLN A 184 -28.14 6.44 -35.76
N GLY A 185 -27.99 5.12 -35.70
CA GLY A 185 -27.77 4.37 -34.48
C GLY A 185 -29.03 4.20 -33.62
N GLN A 186 -30.23 4.43 -34.15
CA GLN A 186 -31.47 4.12 -33.42
C GLN A 186 -31.78 2.62 -33.54
N VAL A 187 -32.12 1.97 -32.42
CA VAL A 187 -32.49 0.55 -32.41
C VAL A 187 -33.91 0.39 -32.95
N ARG A 188 -34.07 -0.42 -33.98
CA ARG A 188 -35.37 -0.76 -34.58
C ARG A 188 -35.95 -2.05 -34.02
N ASP A 189 -35.11 -3.07 -33.83
CA ASP A 189 -35.53 -4.42 -33.48
C ASP A 189 -34.39 -5.20 -32.79
N ILE A 190 -34.67 -6.37 -32.19
CA ILE A 190 -33.71 -7.21 -31.48
C ILE A 190 -33.93 -8.67 -31.87
N ILE A 191 -32.99 -9.23 -32.64
CA ILE A 191 -33.03 -10.65 -33.03
C ILE A 191 -32.38 -11.48 -31.91
N TYR A 192 -33.16 -12.33 -31.24
CA TYR A 192 -32.66 -13.23 -30.18
C TYR A 192 -32.64 -14.69 -30.64
N LYS A 193 -31.46 -15.31 -30.67
CA LYS A 193 -31.22 -16.67 -31.21
C LYS A 193 -31.80 -16.88 -32.63
N GLY A 194 -31.73 -15.83 -33.46
CA GLY A 194 -32.21 -15.90 -34.83
C GLY A 194 -31.34 -16.79 -35.72
N SER A 195 -31.86 -17.09 -36.92
CA SER A 195 -31.09 -17.79 -37.94
C SER A 195 -29.90 -16.94 -38.40
N LYS A 196 -28.91 -17.57 -39.05
CA LYS A 196 -27.72 -16.89 -39.55
C LYS A 196 -28.08 -15.78 -40.55
N GLU A 197 -29.12 -16.01 -41.33
CA GLU A 197 -29.67 -15.12 -42.37
C GLU A 197 -30.35 -13.88 -41.74
N GLN A 198 -31.06 -14.06 -40.61
CA GLN A 198 -31.61 -12.95 -39.85
C GLN A 198 -30.48 -12.11 -39.22
N ILE A 199 -29.51 -12.76 -38.58
CA ILE A 199 -28.38 -12.09 -37.93
C ILE A 199 -27.49 -11.35 -38.93
N GLN A 200 -27.40 -11.82 -40.18
CA GLN A 200 -26.65 -11.16 -41.24
C GLN A 200 -27.18 -9.73 -41.54
N GLN A 201 -28.45 -9.44 -41.22
CA GLN A 201 -29.06 -8.10 -41.35
C GLN A 201 -28.53 -7.09 -40.32
N ALA A 202 -27.91 -7.56 -39.23
CA ALA A 202 -27.31 -6.74 -38.19
C ALA A 202 -25.80 -6.48 -38.41
N VAL A 203 -25.25 -6.85 -39.57
CA VAL A 203 -23.80 -6.74 -39.85
C VAL A 203 -23.39 -5.28 -40.09
N MET A 204 -22.44 -4.83 -39.30
CA MET A 204 -21.83 -3.51 -39.34
C MET A 204 -20.69 -3.46 -40.39
N HIS A 205 -20.19 -2.26 -40.69
CA HIS A 205 -19.14 -2.04 -41.69
C HIS A 205 -17.81 -2.77 -41.43
N ASP A 206 -17.56 -3.26 -40.21
CA ASP A 206 -16.37 -4.04 -39.82
C ASP A 206 -16.60 -5.58 -39.90
N GLY A 207 -17.76 -6.01 -40.40
CA GLY A 207 -18.13 -7.43 -40.48
C GLY A 207 -18.58 -8.05 -39.14
N LYS A 208 -18.71 -7.24 -38.08
CA LYS A 208 -19.24 -7.67 -36.77
C LYS A 208 -20.74 -7.40 -36.69
N VAL A 209 -21.39 -8.00 -35.69
CA VAL A 209 -22.78 -7.72 -35.31
C VAL A 209 -22.84 -7.16 -33.89
N PRO A 210 -23.74 -6.22 -33.58
CA PRO A 210 -23.86 -5.62 -32.26
C PRO A 210 -24.62 -6.57 -31.32
N LEU A 211 -23.88 -7.37 -30.56
CA LEU A 211 -24.47 -8.26 -29.56
C LEU A 211 -25.19 -7.44 -28.49
N VAL A 212 -26.40 -7.88 -28.14
CA VAL A 212 -27.12 -7.43 -26.94
C VAL A 212 -26.19 -7.53 -25.75
N SER A 213 -26.14 -6.50 -24.90
CA SER A 213 -25.35 -6.54 -23.68
C SER A 213 -26.19 -6.14 -22.46
N GLY A 214 -25.63 -6.38 -21.26
CA GLY A 214 -26.35 -6.26 -20.00
C GLY A 214 -26.68 -4.83 -19.54
N PRO A 215 -25.85 -3.80 -19.78
CA PRO A 215 -26.14 -2.43 -19.35
C PRO A 215 -27.13 -1.69 -20.26
N VAL A 216 -28.17 -1.14 -19.63
CA VAL A 216 -29.17 -0.26 -20.24
C VAL A 216 -29.38 0.97 -19.35
N PHE A 217 -29.40 2.16 -19.95
CA PHE A 217 -29.74 3.42 -19.30
C PHE A 217 -31.14 3.88 -19.70
N PHE A 218 -31.92 4.35 -18.73
CA PHE A 218 -33.22 4.99 -18.90
C PHE A 218 -33.13 6.41 -18.33
N SER A 219 -33.48 7.45 -19.09
CA SER A 219 -33.58 8.81 -18.53
C SER A 219 -34.69 8.89 -17.46
N SER A 220 -34.65 9.91 -16.60
CA SER A 220 -35.68 10.14 -15.56
C SER A 220 -37.11 10.07 -16.13
N SER A 221 -37.36 10.76 -17.25
CA SER A 221 -38.64 10.77 -17.98
C SER A 221 -39.13 9.40 -18.47
N VAL A 222 -38.22 8.47 -18.80
CA VAL A 222 -38.60 7.09 -19.17
C VAL A 222 -38.78 6.24 -17.92
N SER A 223 -37.96 6.47 -16.89
CA SER A 223 -38.03 5.75 -15.61
C SER A 223 -39.34 6.00 -14.87
N GLU A 224 -39.84 7.25 -14.90
CA GLU A 224 -41.17 7.62 -14.38
C GLU A 224 -42.30 6.89 -15.13
N LYS A 225 -42.26 6.88 -16.46
CA LYS A 225 -43.24 6.15 -17.30
C LYS A 225 -43.20 4.64 -17.07
N LEU A 226 -42.01 4.06 -16.86
CA LEU A 226 -41.88 2.65 -16.49
C LEU A 226 -42.45 2.37 -15.10
N LEU A 227 -42.17 3.23 -14.12
CA LEU A 227 -42.74 3.11 -12.77
C LEU A 227 -44.27 3.15 -12.82
N GLN A 228 -44.89 4.00 -13.65
CA GLN A 228 -46.35 4.04 -13.82
C GLN A 228 -46.98 2.71 -14.25
N THR A 229 -46.23 1.79 -14.87
CA THR A 229 -46.76 0.48 -15.30
C THR A 229 -47.03 -0.51 -14.15
N HIS A 230 -46.62 -0.21 -12.91
CA HIS A 230 -46.82 -1.10 -11.75
C HIS A 230 -48.28 -1.39 -11.39
N VAL A 231 -49.23 -0.58 -11.89
CA VAL A 231 -50.69 -0.75 -11.72
C VAL A 231 -51.42 -1.01 -13.04
N THR A 232 -50.70 -1.32 -14.12
CA THR A 232 -51.27 -1.45 -15.46
C THR A 232 -51.27 -2.92 -15.90
N PRO A 233 -52.44 -3.61 -15.94
CA PRO A 233 -52.51 -4.96 -16.48
C PRO A 233 -52.02 -5.05 -17.93
N PRO A 234 -51.23 -6.08 -18.28
CA PRO A 234 -50.85 -7.23 -17.46
C PRO A 234 -49.47 -7.07 -16.76
N LEU A 235 -48.87 -5.87 -16.76
CA LEU A 235 -47.54 -5.61 -16.20
C LEU A 235 -47.54 -5.42 -14.67
N ASP A 236 -48.71 -5.12 -14.08
CA ASP A 236 -48.93 -5.12 -12.64
C ASP A 236 -48.52 -6.45 -11.98
N GLY A 237 -48.83 -7.58 -12.63
CA GLY A 237 -48.40 -8.94 -12.25
C GLY A 237 -46.89 -9.20 -12.29
N CYS A 238 -46.09 -8.21 -12.68
CA CYS A 238 -44.63 -8.21 -12.53
C CYS A 238 -44.16 -7.57 -11.21
N THR A 239 -45.06 -6.94 -10.44
CA THR A 239 -44.74 -6.14 -9.25
C THR A 239 -45.35 -6.72 -7.98
N TYR A 240 -44.73 -6.44 -6.83
CA TYR A 240 -45.24 -6.94 -5.55
C TYR A 240 -46.65 -6.38 -5.23
N LEU A 241 -46.96 -5.15 -5.63
CA LEU A 241 -48.28 -4.54 -5.43
C LEU A 241 -49.37 -5.21 -6.26
N GLY A 242 -49.10 -5.53 -7.53
CA GLY A 242 -50.05 -6.28 -8.37
C GLY A 242 -50.26 -7.71 -7.88
N LEU A 243 -49.18 -8.40 -7.50
CA LEU A 243 -49.26 -9.75 -6.91
C LEU A 243 -50.06 -9.76 -5.59
N ASP A 244 -49.81 -8.80 -4.69
CA ASP A 244 -50.55 -8.66 -3.43
C ASP A 244 -52.03 -8.26 -3.65
N SER A 245 -52.34 -7.67 -4.82
CA SER A 245 -53.70 -7.37 -5.30
C SER A 245 -54.36 -8.52 -6.08
N GLY A 246 -53.68 -9.67 -6.23
CA GLY A 246 -54.22 -10.87 -6.88
C GLY A 246 -53.97 -10.99 -8.40
N ALA A 247 -53.12 -10.15 -8.98
CA ALA A 247 -52.73 -10.28 -10.39
C ALA A 247 -51.91 -11.58 -10.63
N PRO A 248 -52.08 -12.26 -11.78
CA PRO A 248 -51.29 -13.45 -12.11
C PRO A 248 -49.82 -13.07 -12.40
N PRO A 249 -48.84 -13.89 -12.01
CA PRO A 249 -47.43 -13.62 -12.22
C PRO A 249 -47.04 -13.63 -13.71
N ILE A 250 -46.25 -12.66 -14.15
CA ILE A 250 -45.74 -12.60 -15.53
C ILE A 250 -44.22 -12.46 -15.55
N GLN A 251 -43.58 -13.25 -16.42
CA GLN A 251 -42.15 -13.18 -16.67
C GLN A 251 -41.83 -12.19 -17.80
N VAL A 252 -41.03 -11.16 -17.51
CA VAL A 252 -40.66 -10.11 -18.48
C VAL A 252 -39.14 -9.93 -18.52
N PRO A 253 -38.46 -10.10 -19.67
CA PRO A 253 -37.06 -9.72 -19.85
C PRO A 253 -36.89 -8.24 -20.27
N VAL A 254 -35.96 -7.49 -19.64
CA VAL A 254 -35.71 -6.05 -19.96
C VAL A 254 -35.41 -5.84 -21.44
N CYS A 255 -34.38 -6.51 -21.97
CA CYS A 255 -33.93 -6.27 -23.34
C CYS A 255 -34.94 -6.77 -24.38
N LEU A 256 -35.66 -7.87 -24.10
CA LEU A 256 -36.55 -8.51 -25.09
C LEU A 256 -37.96 -7.92 -25.13
N SER A 257 -38.47 -7.41 -24.01
CA SER A 257 -39.85 -6.93 -23.92
C SER A 257 -39.93 -5.43 -23.66
N VAL A 258 -39.15 -4.89 -22.70
CA VAL A 258 -39.21 -3.46 -22.38
C VAL A 258 -38.55 -2.65 -23.50
N CYS A 259 -37.28 -2.91 -23.83
CA CYS A 259 -36.58 -2.16 -24.87
C CYS A 259 -37.25 -2.32 -26.24
N LEU A 260 -37.68 -3.54 -26.60
CA LEU A 260 -38.37 -3.83 -27.85
C LEU A 260 -39.70 -3.06 -28.00
N SER A 261 -40.50 -2.99 -26.93
CA SER A 261 -41.77 -2.25 -26.93
C SER A 261 -41.59 -0.74 -27.10
N VAL A 262 -40.46 -0.20 -26.66
CA VAL A 262 -40.09 1.22 -26.86
C VAL A 262 -39.61 1.47 -28.29
N CYS A 263 -38.88 0.52 -28.90
CA CYS A 263 -38.40 0.63 -30.29
C CYS A 263 -39.51 0.53 -31.35
N LEU A 264 -40.55 -0.30 -31.12
CA LEU A 264 -41.55 -0.67 -32.12
C LEU A 264 -42.63 0.41 -32.43
N SER A 265 -42.37 1.68 -32.11
CA SER A 265 -43.35 2.78 -32.17
C SER A 265 -43.76 3.25 -33.60
N VAL A 266 -43.65 2.40 -34.62
CA VAL A 266 -43.99 2.73 -36.03
C VAL A 266 -45.12 1.84 -36.59
N CYS A 267 -45.32 0.60 -36.13
CA CYS A 267 -46.25 -0.34 -36.78
C CYS A 267 -47.10 -1.20 -35.79
N LEU A 268 -48.01 -0.58 -35.03
CA LEU A 268 -49.04 -1.30 -34.26
C LEU A 268 -50.45 -0.73 -34.51
N SER A 269 -50.91 -0.86 -35.76
CA SER A 269 -52.32 -0.59 -36.14
C SER A 269 -53.15 -1.86 -36.36
N GLU A 270 -52.55 -3.06 -36.39
CA GLU A 270 -53.24 -4.32 -36.76
C GLU A 270 -52.95 -5.49 -35.82
N ARG A 271 -53.38 -5.40 -34.56
CA ARG A 271 -53.84 -6.57 -33.79
C ARG A 271 -55.09 -6.18 -33.00
N ALA A 272 -56.22 -6.79 -33.34
CA ALA A 272 -57.51 -6.44 -32.77
C ALA A 272 -57.62 -6.83 -31.28
N GLY A 273 -58.27 -5.98 -30.48
CA GLY A 273 -58.83 -6.39 -29.18
C GLY A 273 -58.11 -5.91 -27.90
N CYS A 274 -57.55 -4.69 -27.86
CA CYS A 274 -57.17 -4.03 -26.60
C CYS A 274 -57.37 -2.51 -26.68
N SER A 275 -58.47 -2.00 -26.12
CA SER A 275 -58.83 -0.57 -26.11
C SER A 275 -58.43 0.12 -24.80
N SER A 276 -57.14 0.41 -24.62
CA SER A 276 -56.66 1.43 -23.66
C SER A 276 -55.23 1.85 -24.01
N ALA A 277 -55.06 3.09 -24.48
CA ALA A 277 -53.79 3.62 -24.95
C ALA A 277 -53.06 4.41 -23.85
N VAL A 278 -52.45 3.72 -22.87
CA VAL A 278 -51.51 4.32 -21.90
C VAL A 278 -50.32 3.39 -21.67
N GLY A 279 -49.38 3.43 -22.61
CA GLY A 279 -48.04 2.84 -22.46
C GLY A 279 -46.95 3.92 -22.57
N PRO A 280 -45.66 3.60 -22.38
CA PRO A 280 -44.56 4.56 -22.45
C PRO A 280 -44.26 5.02 -23.89
N GLN A 281 -45.18 5.78 -24.48
CA GLN A 281 -45.07 6.29 -25.85
C GLN A 281 -43.97 7.38 -25.98
N GLY A 282 -43.25 7.34 -27.10
CA GLY A 282 -42.42 8.45 -27.59
C GLY A 282 -41.00 8.58 -27.00
N ALA A 283 -40.33 7.49 -26.63
CA ALA A 283 -38.93 7.52 -26.17
C ALA A 283 -37.99 6.88 -27.22
N THR A 284 -36.92 7.59 -27.59
CA THR A 284 -35.93 7.10 -28.56
C THR A 284 -34.97 6.09 -27.92
N THR A 285 -34.75 4.94 -28.56
CA THR A 285 -33.73 3.96 -28.14
C THR A 285 -32.47 4.09 -28.99
N CYS A 286 -31.38 4.59 -28.41
CA CYS A 286 -30.09 4.74 -29.10
C CYS A 286 -29.11 3.60 -28.76
N LEU A 287 -28.47 3.06 -29.79
CA LEU A 287 -27.39 2.09 -29.71
C LEU A 287 -26.05 2.81 -29.51
N SER A 288 -25.22 2.31 -28.59
CA SER A 288 -23.82 2.73 -28.48
C SER A 288 -22.89 1.54 -28.67
N LEU A 289 -22.00 1.64 -29.66
CA LEU A 289 -21.12 0.57 -30.13
C LEU A 289 -19.72 0.71 -29.54
N PHE A 290 -19.20 -0.37 -28.95
CA PHE A 290 -17.77 -0.46 -28.61
C PHE A 290 -16.94 -0.98 -29.79
N LYS A 291 -15.67 -0.55 -29.89
CA LYS A 291 -14.70 -1.14 -30.84
C LYS A 291 -14.05 -2.38 -30.20
N SER A 292 -13.88 -3.47 -30.97
CA SER A 292 -13.42 -4.74 -30.40
C SER A 292 -11.91 -4.81 -30.19
N VAL A 293 -11.49 -5.34 -29.04
CA VAL A 293 -10.37 -6.29 -28.98
C VAL A 293 -10.99 -7.70 -28.88
N SER A 294 -10.31 -8.72 -29.41
CA SER A 294 -10.82 -10.09 -29.60
C SER A 294 -11.62 -10.66 -28.42
N LEU A 295 -12.87 -11.06 -28.66
CA LEU A 295 -13.71 -11.81 -27.72
C LEU A 295 -13.53 -13.32 -27.92
N SER A 296 -12.70 -13.95 -27.10
CA SER A 296 -12.79 -15.38 -26.79
C SER A 296 -13.49 -15.57 -25.43
N ARG A 297 -14.19 -16.70 -25.22
CA ARG A 297 -15.00 -16.96 -24.02
C ARG A 297 -14.19 -16.80 -22.72
N PRO A 298 -14.49 -15.83 -21.84
CA PRO A 298 -13.94 -15.80 -20.50
C PRO A 298 -14.81 -16.70 -19.60
N VAL A 299 -14.30 -17.90 -19.26
CA VAL A 299 -14.86 -18.66 -18.15
C VAL A 299 -14.49 -17.93 -16.86
N CYS A 300 -15.49 -17.62 -16.04
CA CYS A 300 -15.30 -16.85 -14.81
C CYS A 300 -14.59 -17.73 -13.76
N LEU A 301 -13.30 -17.47 -13.55
CA LEU A 301 -12.39 -18.33 -12.81
C LEU A 301 -12.23 -17.81 -11.38
N CYS A 302 -12.86 -18.48 -10.41
CA CYS A 302 -12.86 -18.09 -9.01
C CYS A 302 -11.62 -18.68 -8.30
N LEU A 303 -10.53 -17.92 -8.22
CA LEU A 303 -9.30 -18.34 -7.52
C LEU A 303 -9.32 -17.91 -6.06
N SER A 304 -9.53 -18.88 -5.15
CA SER A 304 -9.08 -18.78 -3.77
C SER A 304 -7.81 -19.64 -3.61
N LEU A 305 -6.67 -19.00 -3.32
CA LEU A 305 -5.40 -19.66 -3.06
C LEU A 305 -4.70 -19.04 -1.84
N THR A 306 -4.20 -19.90 -0.96
CA THR A 306 -3.54 -19.52 0.30
C THR A 306 -2.04 -19.21 0.15
N ARG A 307 -1.59 -18.79 -1.04
CA ARG A 307 -0.21 -18.34 -1.33
C ARG A 307 -0.20 -17.32 -2.48
N PRO A 308 0.64 -16.26 -2.41
CA PRO A 308 0.76 -15.27 -3.48
C PRO A 308 1.71 -15.74 -4.58
N VAL A 309 1.23 -15.79 -5.83
CA VAL A 309 2.06 -15.79 -7.05
C VAL A 309 1.35 -14.89 -8.07
N SER A 310 2.12 -14.07 -8.78
CA SER A 310 1.63 -12.88 -9.49
C SER A 310 1.40 -13.07 -11.00
N LEU A 311 0.22 -12.66 -11.48
CA LEU A 311 -0.12 -12.26 -12.88
C LEU A 311 0.01 -13.32 -14.01
N PRO A 312 -0.55 -13.11 -15.24
CA PRO A 312 -1.36 -11.98 -15.72
C PRO A 312 -2.69 -12.32 -16.43
N LEU A 313 -3.50 -11.27 -16.68
CA LEU A 313 -4.43 -11.20 -17.82
C LEU A 313 -3.78 -10.40 -18.96
N THR A 314 -3.35 -11.13 -19.99
CA THR A 314 -2.98 -10.71 -21.38
C THR A 314 -2.63 -9.24 -21.70
N PHE A 315 -1.35 -8.99 -21.93
CA PHE A 315 -0.84 -8.25 -23.10
C PHE A 315 0.42 -8.96 -23.66
N TYR A 316 0.80 -8.65 -24.89
CA TYR A 316 1.84 -9.34 -25.68
C TYR A 316 3.17 -9.52 -24.93
N LEU A 317 3.56 -10.78 -24.68
CA LEU A 317 4.91 -11.15 -24.22
C LEU A 317 5.66 -11.84 -25.37
N GLN A 318 6.80 -11.29 -25.76
CA GLN A 318 7.77 -11.98 -26.62
C GLN A 318 8.83 -12.66 -25.74
N GLY A 319 8.83 -14.00 -25.76
CA GLY A 319 9.72 -14.86 -24.97
C GLY A 319 9.07 -16.24 -24.79
N PRO A 320 9.82 -17.33 -24.65
CA PRO A 320 9.24 -18.67 -24.58
C PRO A 320 8.51 -18.87 -23.25
N LEU A 321 7.20 -19.08 -23.31
CA LEU A 321 6.34 -19.36 -22.17
C LEU A 321 5.51 -20.60 -22.50
N ASP A 322 5.77 -21.70 -21.80
CA ASP A 322 5.18 -23.01 -22.12
C ASP A 322 3.94 -23.27 -21.26
N VAL A 323 2.76 -23.25 -21.90
CA VAL A 323 1.45 -23.47 -21.24
C VAL A 323 0.63 -24.44 -22.11
N PRO A 324 0.35 -25.67 -21.63
CA PRO A 324 -0.31 -26.70 -22.44
C PRO A 324 -1.82 -26.48 -22.57
N SER A 325 -2.43 -27.24 -23.48
CA SER A 325 -3.83 -27.09 -23.88
C SER A 325 -4.85 -27.45 -22.77
N GLY A 326 -5.90 -26.61 -22.65
CA GLY A 326 -7.15 -26.96 -21.94
C GLY A 326 -7.39 -26.37 -20.54
N CYS A 327 -6.62 -25.37 -20.10
CA CYS A 327 -6.62 -24.84 -18.72
C CYS A 327 -7.98 -24.45 -18.10
N LEU A 328 -8.31 -24.99 -16.91
CA LEU A 328 -9.14 -24.36 -15.86
C LEU A 328 -8.94 -25.03 -14.48
N LEU A 329 -8.63 -24.30 -13.40
CA LEU A 329 -8.52 -24.86 -12.03
C LEU A 329 -8.79 -23.86 -10.90
N SER A 330 -9.48 -24.28 -9.83
CA SER A 330 -9.71 -23.47 -8.61
C SER A 330 -9.45 -24.26 -7.31
N GLY A 331 -9.10 -23.54 -6.24
CA GLY A 331 -9.21 -24.00 -4.84
C GLY A 331 -8.11 -24.92 -4.30
N LEU A 332 -7.63 -25.90 -5.07
CA LEU A 332 -6.66 -26.90 -4.59
C LEU A 332 -5.58 -27.22 -5.64
N GLY A 333 -4.47 -26.48 -5.61
CA GLY A 333 -3.26 -26.89 -6.35
C GLY A 333 -2.64 -28.16 -5.73
N PRO A 334 -1.86 -28.97 -6.47
CA PRO A 334 -1.29 -30.23 -5.96
C PRO A 334 -0.57 -30.08 -4.61
N MET A 335 0.11 -28.95 -4.39
CA MET A 335 0.86 -28.71 -3.16
C MET A 335 -0.01 -28.45 -1.91
N THR A 336 -1.31 -28.12 -2.07
CA THR A 336 -2.19 -27.66 -0.97
C THR A 336 -2.52 -28.72 0.08
N SER A 337 -2.63 -30.00 -0.30
CA SER A 337 -2.86 -31.11 0.62
C SER A 337 -2.30 -32.41 0.07
N GLN A 338 -1.87 -33.30 0.96
CA GLN A 338 -1.35 -34.63 0.59
C GLN A 338 -2.40 -35.48 -0.13
N CYS A 339 -3.70 -35.31 0.17
CA CYS A 339 -4.76 -36.04 -0.54
C CYS A 339 -5.02 -35.53 -1.96
N VAL A 340 -4.69 -34.27 -2.27
CA VAL A 340 -4.84 -33.70 -3.62
C VAL A 340 -3.73 -34.21 -4.54
N ARG A 341 -2.50 -34.39 -4.02
CA ARG A 341 -1.37 -34.97 -4.75
C ARG A 341 -1.64 -36.37 -5.28
N THR A 342 -2.53 -37.12 -4.62
CA THR A 342 -2.89 -38.49 -4.98
C THR A 342 -4.05 -38.60 -5.98
N LEU A 343 -4.63 -37.48 -6.41
CA LEU A 343 -5.69 -37.46 -7.43
C LEU A 343 -5.09 -37.08 -8.79
N GLN A 344 -5.30 -37.94 -9.80
CA GLN A 344 -5.00 -37.60 -11.20
C GLN A 344 -6.09 -36.66 -11.73
N LEU A 345 -6.00 -35.38 -11.39
CA LEU A 345 -6.89 -34.34 -11.90
C LEU A 345 -6.47 -33.96 -13.33
N ALA A 346 -7.40 -34.03 -14.27
CA ALA A 346 -7.22 -33.46 -15.60
C ALA A 346 -7.33 -31.92 -15.53
N ASN A 347 -6.81 -31.24 -16.56
CA ASN A 347 -6.64 -29.77 -16.61
C ASN A 347 -7.96 -28.96 -16.64
N ASP A 348 -9.11 -29.63 -16.61
CA ASP A 348 -10.47 -29.13 -16.85
C ASP A 348 -11.43 -29.37 -15.67
N ILE A 349 -10.92 -29.79 -14.50
CA ILE A 349 -11.72 -30.20 -13.34
C ILE A 349 -11.79 -29.09 -12.27
N ILE A 350 -13.01 -28.61 -12.00
CA ILE A 350 -13.30 -27.71 -10.88
C ILE A 350 -13.63 -28.53 -9.63
N ILE A 351 -12.98 -28.24 -8.50
CA ILE A 351 -13.35 -28.76 -7.17
C ILE A 351 -13.80 -27.58 -6.30
N GLN A 352 -15.08 -27.54 -5.96
CA GLN A 352 -15.68 -26.60 -5.01
C GLN A 352 -16.27 -27.38 -3.84
N GLY A 353 -16.18 -26.81 -2.64
CA GLY A 353 -16.86 -27.30 -1.44
C GLY A 353 -17.96 -26.32 -1.04
N HIS A 354 -19.05 -26.85 -0.48
CA HIS A 354 -20.18 -26.06 0.03
C HIS A 354 -20.45 -26.43 1.49
N ARG A 355 -20.92 -25.48 2.29
CA ARG A 355 -21.37 -25.70 3.67
C ARG A 355 -22.87 -26.02 3.67
N ILE A 356 -23.23 -27.21 4.16
CA ILE A 356 -24.56 -27.81 3.99
C ILE A 356 -25.22 -28.06 5.36
N GLU A 357 -26.49 -27.70 5.49
CA GLU A 357 -27.36 -27.99 6.66
C GLU A 357 -28.58 -28.82 6.22
N LEU A 358 -29.23 -29.61 7.09
CA LEU A 358 -30.14 -30.69 6.65
C LEU A 358 -31.59 -30.55 7.14
N GLY A 359 -32.46 -30.00 6.27
CA GLY A 359 -33.93 -30.05 6.31
C GLY A 359 -34.62 -28.80 5.73
N GLU A 360 -35.84 -28.81 5.17
CA GLU A 360 -36.77 -29.92 4.86
C GLU A 360 -37.70 -29.60 3.64
N LEU A 361 -37.75 -30.56 2.70
CA LEU A 361 -38.81 -30.95 1.74
C LEU A 361 -39.87 -29.97 1.14
N LYS A 362 -39.76 -29.68 -0.18
CA LYS A 362 -40.50 -30.40 -1.27
C LYS A 362 -40.29 -29.91 -2.73
N LEU A 363 -39.73 -30.83 -3.57
CA LEU A 363 -39.92 -31.00 -5.05
C LEU A 363 -39.46 -29.80 -5.94
N ASN A 364 -39.66 -29.70 -7.28
CA ASN A 364 -40.12 -30.60 -8.36
C ASN A 364 -39.37 -30.32 -9.72
N VAL A 365 -39.65 -31.07 -10.81
CA VAL A 365 -39.56 -30.67 -12.27
C VAL A 365 -38.16 -30.30 -12.85
N SER A 366 -37.95 -30.15 -14.18
CA SER A 366 -37.78 -31.20 -15.23
C SER A 366 -37.08 -30.70 -16.52
N SER A 367 -36.16 -31.47 -17.13
CA SER A 367 -35.89 -31.61 -18.59
C SER A 367 -34.79 -32.67 -18.83
N ASP A 368 -35.04 -33.71 -19.64
CA ASP A 368 -34.05 -34.73 -20.01
C ASP A 368 -33.21 -34.29 -21.23
N ASP A 369 -31.90 -34.54 -21.21
CA ASP A 369 -31.08 -34.55 -22.44
C ASP A 369 -29.99 -35.65 -22.38
N VAL A 370 -30.03 -36.52 -23.39
CA VAL A 370 -29.14 -37.65 -23.64
C VAL A 370 -27.73 -37.19 -24.06
N SER A 371 -27.56 -35.92 -24.45
CA SER A 371 -26.26 -35.31 -24.79
C SER A 371 -25.35 -35.05 -23.58
N SER A 372 -25.87 -35.16 -22.35
CA SER A 372 -25.19 -34.71 -21.13
C SER A 372 -23.94 -35.52 -20.76
N SER A 373 -22.96 -34.82 -20.17
CA SER A 373 -21.71 -35.39 -19.65
C SER A 373 -21.52 -35.06 -18.17
N PHE A 374 -20.75 -35.90 -17.47
CA PHE A 374 -20.27 -35.66 -16.12
C PHE A 374 -18.76 -35.82 -16.12
N LEU A 375 -18.02 -34.84 -15.58
CA LEU A 375 -16.55 -34.81 -15.62
C LEU A 375 -15.99 -34.98 -17.06
N ASN A 376 -16.64 -34.31 -18.03
CA ASN A 376 -16.39 -34.40 -19.47
C ASN A 376 -16.46 -35.82 -20.07
N GLN A 377 -17.05 -36.78 -19.35
CA GLN A 377 -17.33 -38.14 -19.83
C GLN A 377 -18.83 -38.35 -20.04
N ARG A 378 -19.19 -39.16 -21.06
CA ARG A 378 -20.58 -39.61 -21.24
C ARG A 378 -21.00 -40.49 -20.07
N TRP A 379 -22.26 -40.39 -19.65
CA TRP A 379 -22.82 -41.22 -18.57
C TRP A 379 -22.57 -42.72 -18.75
N SER A 380 -22.64 -43.25 -19.97
CA SER A 380 -22.34 -44.65 -20.28
C SER A 380 -20.91 -45.08 -19.89
N LEU A 381 -19.91 -44.22 -20.13
CA LEU A 381 -18.52 -44.46 -19.73
C LEU A 381 -18.33 -44.29 -18.22
N PHE A 382 -19.04 -43.35 -17.61
CA PHE A 382 -19.05 -43.17 -16.15
C PHE A 382 -19.59 -44.42 -15.44
N PHE A 383 -20.72 -44.97 -15.88
CA PHE A 383 -21.30 -46.19 -15.30
C PHE A 383 -20.41 -47.42 -15.50
N SER A 384 -19.87 -47.64 -16.70
CA SER A 384 -19.00 -48.79 -16.97
C SER A 384 -17.70 -48.76 -16.15
N ARG A 385 -17.14 -47.56 -15.91
CA ARG A 385 -15.92 -47.36 -15.11
C ARG A 385 -16.17 -47.48 -13.60
N THR A 386 -17.29 -46.98 -13.09
CA THR A 386 -17.57 -46.90 -11.64
C THR A 386 -18.36 -48.08 -11.08
N GLY A 387 -19.08 -48.82 -11.93
CA GLY A 387 -20.01 -49.88 -11.53
C GLY A 387 -21.34 -49.37 -10.93
N ILE A 388 -21.53 -48.06 -10.85
CA ILE A 388 -22.77 -47.41 -10.40
C ILE A 388 -23.88 -47.69 -11.42
N GLN A 389 -25.07 -48.08 -10.94
CA GLN A 389 -26.26 -48.19 -11.78
C GLN A 389 -27.07 -46.88 -11.77
N PRO A 390 -27.78 -46.52 -12.86
CA PRO A 390 -28.60 -45.31 -12.90
C PRO A 390 -29.61 -45.20 -11.75
N GLU A 391 -30.18 -46.33 -11.33
CA GLU A 391 -31.18 -46.43 -10.26
C GLU A 391 -30.62 -46.12 -8.86
N GLU A 392 -29.29 -46.00 -8.72
CA GLU A 392 -28.62 -45.58 -7.48
C GLU A 392 -28.44 -44.05 -7.35
N LEU A 393 -28.70 -43.32 -8.45
CA LEU A 393 -28.52 -41.86 -8.57
C LEU A 393 -29.83 -41.08 -8.57
N TRP A 394 -30.90 -41.65 -9.14
CA TRP A 394 -32.22 -41.01 -9.26
C TRP A 394 -33.30 -41.94 -8.71
N ALA A 395 -34.26 -41.39 -7.97
CA ALA A 395 -35.42 -42.14 -7.50
C ALA A 395 -36.39 -42.47 -8.66
N ARG A 396 -37.25 -43.47 -8.47
CA ARG A 396 -38.25 -43.86 -9.48
C ARG A 396 -39.21 -42.69 -9.74
N GLY A 397 -39.26 -42.22 -10.99
CA GLY A 397 -40.08 -41.09 -11.42
C GLY A 397 -39.37 -39.72 -11.38
N GLU A 398 -38.13 -39.63 -10.89
CA GLU A 398 -37.32 -38.41 -11.01
C GLU A 398 -36.75 -38.25 -12.43
N GLN A 399 -36.64 -37.00 -12.87
CA GLN A 399 -35.99 -36.61 -14.13
C GLN A 399 -34.47 -36.84 -14.09
N ARG A 400 -33.89 -37.37 -15.18
CA ARG A 400 -32.50 -37.85 -15.21
C ARG A 400 -31.55 -36.75 -15.67
N SER A 401 -31.24 -35.83 -14.76
CA SER A 401 -30.30 -34.72 -14.99
C SER A 401 -29.10 -34.77 -14.05
N LEU A 402 -28.03 -34.06 -14.40
CA LEU A 402 -26.89 -33.84 -13.49
C LEU A 402 -27.31 -33.10 -12.20
N LEU A 403 -28.27 -32.18 -12.28
CA LEU A 403 -28.77 -31.43 -11.13
C LEU A 403 -29.47 -32.33 -10.09
N THR A 404 -30.13 -33.40 -10.55
CA THR A 404 -30.92 -34.33 -9.71
C THR A 404 -30.16 -35.62 -9.33
N ALA A 405 -28.98 -35.86 -9.89
CA ALA A 405 -28.20 -37.07 -9.63
C ALA A 405 -27.55 -37.06 -8.25
N ARG A 406 -27.92 -37.99 -7.35
CA ARG A 406 -27.37 -38.12 -5.98
C ARG A 406 -25.96 -38.71 -5.96
N ILE A 407 -25.01 -37.94 -6.49
CA ILE A 407 -23.62 -38.35 -6.71
C ILE A 407 -22.70 -37.93 -5.56
N PHE A 408 -23.00 -36.82 -4.87
CA PHE A 408 -22.11 -36.16 -3.91
C PHE A 408 -22.26 -36.76 -2.51
N PRO A 409 -21.29 -37.54 -2.01
CA PRO A 409 -21.39 -38.15 -0.68
C PRO A 409 -21.06 -37.10 0.38
N VAL A 410 -21.93 -36.98 1.39
CA VAL A 410 -21.79 -35.94 2.45
C VAL A 410 -21.56 -36.53 3.84
N LEU A 411 -22.15 -37.68 4.17
CA LEU A 411 -22.06 -38.29 5.49
C LEU A 411 -21.93 -39.82 5.42
N HIS A 412 -20.99 -40.41 6.16
CA HIS A 412 -20.97 -41.84 6.45
C HIS A 412 -21.64 -42.10 7.82
N PRO A 413 -22.67 -42.96 7.92
CA PRO A 413 -23.38 -43.24 9.17
C PRO A 413 -22.51 -43.75 10.34
N ARG A 414 -21.34 -44.32 10.04
CA ARG A 414 -20.36 -44.81 11.04
C ARG A 414 -19.00 -44.10 10.98
N GLY A 415 -18.91 -43.00 10.21
CA GLY A 415 -17.62 -42.36 9.88
C GLY A 415 -17.62 -40.84 9.81
N GLY A 416 -18.76 -40.17 10.10
CA GLY A 416 -18.86 -38.72 10.07
C GLY A 416 -18.86 -38.13 8.66
N ALA A 417 -18.49 -36.86 8.54
CA ALA A 417 -18.50 -36.13 7.27
C ALA A 417 -17.53 -36.76 6.25
N VAL A 418 -17.95 -36.80 4.98
CA VAL A 418 -17.14 -37.41 3.92
C VAL A 418 -16.11 -36.41 3.40
N GLY A 419 -14.83 -36.64 3.71
CA GLY A 419 -13.72 -35.87 3.15
C GLY A 419 -13.48 -36.17 1.66
N LEU A 420 -12.77 -35.25 0.97
CA LEU A 420 -12.55 -35.26 -0.49
C LEU A 420 -12.19 -36.64 -1.07
N GLN A 421 -11.29 -37.38 -0.42
CA GLN A 421 -10.80 -38.69 -0.87
C GLN A 421 -11.88 -39.79 -0.78
N GLY A 422 -12.71 -39.79 0.27
CA GLY A 422 -13.82 -40.74 0.43
C GLY A 422 -15.08 -40.38 -0.36
N GLY A 423 -15.17 -39.13 -0.83
CA GLY A 423 -16.27 -38.60 -1.61
C GLY A 423 -16.00 -38.60 -3.11
N VAL A 424 -15.91 -37.41 -3.70
CA VAL A 424 -15.77 -37.22 -5.15
C VAL A 424 -14.38 -37.67 -5.66
N GLY A 425 -13.35 -37.72 -4.82
CA GLY A 425 -12.00 -38.15 -5.21
C GLY A 425 -11.95 -39.55 -5.85
N TRP A 426 -12.77 -40.49 -5.38
CA TRP A 426 -12.89 -41.81 -6.02
C TRP A 426 -13.58 -41.76 -7.40
N LEU A 427 -14.60 -40.91 -7.57
CA LEU A 427 -15.26 -40.69 -8.86
C LEU A 427 -14.33 -40.04 -9.90
N LEU A 428 -13.30 -39.34 -9.43
CA LEU A 428 -12.22 -38.77 -10.23
C LEU A 428 -11.10 -39.79 -10.56
N GLY A 429 -11.21 -41.05 -10.11
CA GLY A 429 -10.22 -42.11 -10.32
C GLY A 429 -9.20 -42.28 -9.17
N GLY A 430 -9.39 -41.58 -8.05
CA GLY A 430 -8.59 -41.73 -6.84
C GLY A 430 -8.92 -42.99 -6.02
N ALA A 431 -8.13 -43.21 -4.96
CA ALA A 431 -8.29 -44.37 -4.08
C ALA A 431 -9.62 -44.34 -3.30
N GLY A 432 -10.45 -45.37 -3.52
CA GLY A 432 -11.75 -45.56 -2.87
C GLY A 432 -12.44 -46.83 -3.38
N CYS A 433 -13.69 -47.07 -2.98
CA CYS A 433 -14.46 -48.20 -3.51
C CYS A 433 -15.98 -47.93 -3.53
N LEU A 434 -16.65 -48.49 -4.53
CA LEU A 434 -18.10 -48.40 -4.75
C LEU A 434 -18.92 -48.74 -3.51
N ARG A 435 -18.47 -49.72 -2.70
CA ARG A 435 -19.12 -50.09 -1.44
C ARG A 435 -19.20 -48.91 -0.46
N ARG A 436 -18.09 -48.22 -0.20
CA ARG A 436 -18.09 -47.07 0.73
C ARG A 436 -18.93 -45.91 0.21
N TRP A 437 -18.88 -45.65 -1.11
CA TRP A 437 -19.72 -44.62 -1.74
C TRP A 437 -21.22 -44.97 -1.64
N ARG A 438 -21.58 -46.26 -1.77
CA ARG A 438 -22.95 -46.77 -1.55
C ARG A 438 -23.42 -46.59 -0.11
N GLU A 439 -22.54 -46.85 0.87
CA GLU A 439 -22.79 -46.72 2.32
C GLU A 439 -22.88 -45.25 2.81
N ALA A 440 -22.51 -44.27 1.98
CA ALA A 440 -22.66 -42.86 2.31
C ALA A 440 -24.07 -42.33 2.00
N TRP A 441 -24.56 -41.39 2.81
CA TRP A 441 -25.64 -40.51 2.41
C TRP A 441 -25.12 -39.56 1.33
N ARG A 442 -25.83 -39.52 0.20
CA ARG A 442 -25.50 -38.73 -0.98
C ARG A 442 -26.58 -37.71 -1.28
N LEU A 443 -26.16 -36.53 -1.74
CA LEU A 443 -27.02 -35.47 -2.25
C LEU A 443 -26.77 -35.25 -3.74
N SER A 444 -27.76 -34.68 -4.41
CA SER A 444 -27.68 -34.13 -5.76
C SER A 444 -27.27 -32.67 -5.74
N LEU A 445 -26.84 -32.09 -6.88
CA LEU A 445 -26.43 -30.68 -6.91
C LEU A 445 -27.60 -29.75 -6.57
N LYS A 446 -28.84 -30.10 -6.96
CA LYS A 446 -30.06 -29.38 -6.57
C LYS A 446 -30.28 -29.42 -5.06
N GLU A 447 -30.14 -30.59 -4.44
CA GLU A 447 -30.24 -30.73 -2.98
C GLU A 447 -29.13 -29.92 -2.28
N VAL A 448 -27.87 -30.04 -2.73
CA VAL A 448 -26.73 -29.25 -2.22
C VAL A 448 -27.01 -27.75 -2.30
N MET A 449 -27.47 -27.23 -3.45
CA MET A 449 -27.78 -25.80 -3.60
C MET A 449 -28.92 -25.36 -2.67
N SER A 450 -29.99 -26.15 -2.54
CA SER A 450 -31.11 -25.85 -1.64
C SER A 450 -30.78 -25.92 -0.14
N LEU A 451 -29.69 -26.62 0.20
CA LEU A 451 -29.23 -26.86 1.57
C LEU A 451 -27.97 -26.05 1.92
N THR A 452 -27.50 -25.18 1.01
CA THR A 452 -26.32 -24.34 1.25
C THR A 452 -26.73 -23.03 1.92
N CYS A 453 -26.30 -22.82 3.16
CA CYS A 453 -26.49 -21.55 3.85
C CYS A 453 -25.57 -20.46 3.25
N GLN A 454 -26.16 -19.50 2.53
CA GLN A 454 -25.41 -18.42 1.86
C GLN A 454 -24.72 -17.48 2.87
N GLU A 455 -25.36 -17.21 4.01
CA GLU A 455 -24.74 -16.42 5.08
C GLU A 455 -23.47 -17.10 5.60
N ALA A 456 -23.55 -18.41 5.89
CA ALA A 456 -22.41 -19.18 6.41
C ALA A 456 -21.28 -19.36 5.37
N GLU A 457 -21.59 -19.38 4.07
CA GLU A 457 -20.62 -19.35 2.98
C GLU A 457 -19.92 -17.99 2.88
N LEU A 458 -20.66 -16.87 2.94
CA LEU A 458 -20.09 -15.53 2.93
C LEU A 458 -19.25 -15.25 4.18
N GLN A 459 -19.71 -15.68 5.36
CA GLN A 459 -18.95 -15.61 6.60
C GLN A 459 -17.66 -16.43 6.51
N TRP A 460 -17.71 -17.67 6.03
CA TRP A 460 -16.51 -18.50 5.87
C TRP A 460 -15.49 -17.87 4.91
N ARG A 461 -15.97 -17.26 3.82
CA ARG A 461 -15.14 -16.48 2.90
C ARG A 461 -14.49 -15.28 3.60
N GLU A 462 -15.23 -14.55 4.43
CA GLU A 462 -14.69 -13.43 5.22
C GLU A 462 -13.64 -13.90 6.26
N GLU A 463 -13.88 -15.01 6.97
CA GLU A 463 -12.89 -15.64 7.86
C GLU A 463 -11.61 -16.04 7.10
N LEU A 464 -11.75 -16.60 5.89
CA LEU A 464 -10.63 -16.97 5.02
C LEU A 464 -9.84 -15.76 4.53
N LEU A 465 -10.49 -14.62 4.23
CA LEU A 465 -9.83 -13.36 3.90
C LEU A 465 -8.89 -12.92 5.04
N PHE A 466 -9.36 -12.96 6.28
CA PHE A 466 -8.56 -12.55 7.43
C PHE A 466 -7.46 -13.55 7.77
N LEU A 467 -7.70 -14.85 7.60
CA LEU A 467 -6.65 -15.87 7.70
C LEU A 467 -5.55 -15.65 6.66
N ALA A 468 -5.92 -15.36 5.41
CA ALA A 468 -4.99 -15.05 4.33
C ALA A 468 -4.24 -13.72 4.59
N GLY A 469 -4.90 -12.70 5.09
CA GLY A 469 -4.29 -11.42 5.49
C GLY A 469 -3.27 -11.57 6.62
N ARG A 470 -3.59 -12.35 7.66
CA ARG A 470 -2.64 -12.70 8.74
C ARG A 470 -1.46 -13.49 8.21
N ARG A 471 -1.69 -14.48 7.33
CA ARG A 471 -0.60 -15.25 6.70
C ARG A 471 0.30 -14.37 5.84
N ARG A 472 -0.28 -13.46 5.04
CA ARG A 472 0.46 -12.47 4.24
C ARG A 472 1.31 -11.56 5.11
N ALA A 473 0.78 -11.08 6.25
CA ALA A 473 1.56 -10.30 7.20
C ALA A 473 2.73 -11.09 7.76
N THR A 474 2.53 -12.36 8.15
CA THR A 474 3.60 -13.27 8.56
C THR A 474 4.65 -13.43 7.45
N ASP A 475 4.24 -13.91 6.28
CA ASP A 475 5.13 -14.21 5.15
C ASP A 475 5.92 -12.96 4.72
N ALA A 476 5.30 -11.77 4.72
CA ALA A 476 5.96 -10.51 4.36
C ALA A 476 6.97 -10.01 5.40
N LEU A 477 6.67 -10.16 6.70
CA LEU A 477 7.56 -9.74 7.78
C LEU A 477 8.74 -10.71 7.94
N THR A 478 8.49 -12.02 7.93
CA THR A 478 9.55 -13.04 8.08
C THR A 478 10.45 -13.12 6.85
N SER A 479 9.89 -12.93 5.64
CA SER A 479 10.65 -12.94 4.38
C SER A 479 11.12 -11.54 3.96
N ARG A 480 10.90 -10.52 4.81
CA ARG A 480 11.32 -9.11 4.63
C ARG A 480 10.92 -8.47 3.30
N THR A 481 9.74 -8.80 2.78
CA THR A 481 9.27 -8.26 1.50
C THR A 481 8.74 -6.83 1.64
N ASP A 482 8.74 -6.10 0.53
CA ASP A 482 8.25 -4.71 0.45
C ASP A 482 6.72 -4.60 0.27
N VAL A 483 5.97 -5.62 0.68
CA VAL A 483 4.50 -5.60 0.63
C VAL A 483 3.95 -4.61 1.66
N CYS A 484 3.09 -3.71 1.20
CA CYS A 484 2.35 -2.76 2.03
C CYS A 484 1.25 -3.49 2.83
N LEU A 485 1.37 -3.52 4.16
CA LEU A 485 0.43 -4.25 5.02
C LEU A 485 -0.74 -3.38 5.53
N LEU A 486 -0.71 -2.06 5.33
CA LEU A 486 -1.79 -1.15 5.77
C LEU A 486 -3.20 -1.53 5.25
N PRO A 487 -3.40 -1.96 3.97
CA PRO A 487 -4.70 -2.43 3.51
C PRO A 487 -5.18 -3.67 4.28
N CYS A 488 -4.26 -4.57 4.64
CA CYS A 488 -4.55 -5.77 5.44
C CYS A 488 -4.97 -5.38 6.87
N PHE A 489 -4.28 -4.41 7.47
CA PHE A 489 -4.55 -3.94 8.84
C PHE A 489 -5.91 -3.25 8.95
N ARG A 490 -6.24 -2.39 7.99
CA ARG A 490 -7.57 -1.75 7.93
C ARG A 490 -8.68 -2.79 7.72
N ALA A 491 -8.45 -3.79 6.86
CA ALA A 491 -9.42 -4.87 6.66
C ALA A 491 -9.67 -5.64 7.96
N ALA A 492 -8.61 -6.02 8.68
CA ALA A 492 -8.71 -6.73 9.95
C ALA A 492 -9.43 -5.90 11.03
N VAL A 493 -9.15 -4.59 11.14
CA VAL A 493 -9.85 -3.69 12.08
C VAL A 493 -11.33 -3.55 11.74
N MET A 494 -11.68 -3.47 10.46
CA MET A 494 -13.06 -3.33 10.03
C MET A 494 -13.90 -4.61 10.15
N GLY A 495 -13.27 -5.78 10.08
CA GLY A 495 -13.91 -7.08 10.35
C GLY A 495 -13.72 -7.58 11.79
N GLU A 496 -13.38 -6.69 12.71
CA GLU A 496 -13.18 -6.98 14.14
C GLU A 496 -12.09 -8.04 14.47
N GLN A 497 -11.23 -8.37 13.51
CA GLN A 497 -10.14 -9.35 13.63
C GLN A 497 -8.80 -8.76 14.13
N GLN A 498 -8.78 -7.49 14.56
CA GLN A 498 -7.56 -6.84 15.05
C GLN A 498 -6.85 -7.61 16.18
N GLY A 499 -7.57 -8.28 17.08
CA GLY A 499 -6.96 -9.05 18.17
C GLY A 499 -6.10 -10.22 17.67
N ALA A 500 -6.63 -11.00 16.71
CA ALA A 500 -5.92 -12.11 16.10
C ALA A 500 -4.72 -11.66 15.25
N LEU A 501 -4.80 -10.47 14.64
CA LEU A 501 -3.70 -9.83 13.92
C LEU A 501 -2.61 -9.33 14.88
N LEU A 502 -2.99 -8.60 15.95
CA LEU A 502 -2.05 -8.10 16.97
C LEU A 502 -1.26 -9.25 17.60
N HIS A 503 -1.92 -10.33 18.02
CA HIS A 503 -1.25 -11.52 18.53
C HIS A 503 -0.25 -12.13 17.52
N THR A 504 -0.61 -12.17 16.23
CA THR A 504 0.31 -12.62 15.17
C THR A 504 1.54 -11.69 15.07
N LEU A 505 1.36 -10.36 15.12
CA LEU A 505 2.47 -9.40 15.09
C LEU A 505 3.35 -9.49 16.34
N ASP A 506 2.76 -9.61 17.53
CA ASP A 506 3.48 -9.81 18.80
C ASP A 506 4.33 -11.11 18.75
N THR A 507 3.78 -12.18 18.15
CA THR A 507 4.48 -13.46 18.00
C THR A 507 5.70 -13.35 17.08
N ILE A 508 5.60 -12.60 15.98
CA ILE A 508 6.71 -12.37 15.04
C ILE A 508 7.76 -11.45 15.69
N ALA A 509 7.33 -10.39 16.38
CA ALA A 509 8.21 -9.46 17.08
C ALA A 509 9.02 -10.12 18.21
N ALA A 510 8.44 -11.12 18.89
CA ALA A 510 9.08 -11.83 20.01
C ALA A 510 10.13 -12.90 19.61
N GLY A 511 10.44 -13.02 18.31
CA GLY A 511 11.51 -13.86 17.78
C GLY A 511 11.30 -15.37 17.90
N SER A 512 12.14 -16.15 17.21
CA SER A 512 12.16 -17.60 17.36
C SER A 512 12.84 -18.03 18.68
N SER A 513 12.61 -19.26 19.14
CA SER A 513 12.90 -19.66 20.53
C SER A 513 14.37 -20.03 20.84
N THR A 514 15.33 -19.65 20.01
CA THR A 514 16.77 -19.93 20.19
C THR A 514 17.45 -18.82 21.01
N PRO A 515 17.85 -19.06 22.27
CA PRO A 515 18.53 -18.05 23.08
C PRO A 515 20.02 -17.98 22.73
N GLY A 516 20.54 -16.77 22.54
CA GLY A 516 21.97 -16.51 22.33
C GLY A 516 22.29 -16.00 20.93
N ALA A 517 22.76 -14.75 20.86
CA ALA A 517 23.07 -14.00 19.64
C ALA A 517 21.85 -13.78 18.71
N GLU A 518 20.88 -12.97 19.17
CA GLU A 518 19.88 -12.37 18.28
C GLU A 518 20.61 -11.63 17.15
N SER A 519 20.33 -12.01 15.91
CA SER A 519 20.95 -11.37 14.75
C SER A 519 20.42 -9.93 14.63
N GLY A 520 21.25 -8.97 14.20
CA GLY A 520 20.74 -7.62 13.88
C GLY A 520 19.57 -7.67 12.87
N ALA A 521 19.55 -8.71 12.04
CA ALA A 521 18.50 -8.98 11.08
C ALA A 521 17.17 -9.45 11.70
N GLU A 522 17.15 -9.91 12.96
CA GLU A 522 15.95 -10.15 13.77
C GLU A 522 15.45 -8.86 14.41
N LEU A 523 16.37 -8.02 14.94
CA LEU A 523 16.03 -6.69 15.49
C LEU A 523 15.30 -5.81 14.47
N GLY A 524 15.74 -5.82 13.19
CA GLY A 524 15.05 -5.11 12.11
C GLY A 524 13.62 -5.61 11.85
N VAL A 525 13.41 -6.94 11.85
CA VAL A 525 12.07 -7.54 11.72
C VAL A 525 11.19 -7.16 12.91
N ALA A 526 11.71 -7.24 14.13
CA ALA A 526 10.98 -6.87 15.33
C ALA A 526 10.62 -5.38 15.36
N ALA A 527 11.55 -4.47 15.02
CA ALA A 527 11.29 -3.04 14.90
C ALA A 527 10.16 -2.73 13.88
N ARG A 528 10.19 -3.39 12.71
CA ARG A 528 9.11 -3.29 11.71
C ARG A 528 7.79 -3.83 12.26
N CYS A 529 7.79 -4.95 12.98
CA CYS A 529 6.58 -5.51 13.59
C CYS A 529 5.96 -4.57 14.65
N LEU A 530 6.79 -3.94 15.51
CA LEU A 530 6.32 -2.95 16.49
C LEU A 530 5.71 -1.72 15.79
N SER A 531 6.32 -1.24 14.70
CA SER A 531 5.73 -0.17 13.87
C SER A 531 4.40 -0.60 13.23
N CYS A 532 4.29 -1.84 12.74
CA CYS A 532 3.04 -2.41 12.24
C CYS A 532 1.95 -2.52 13.31
N ILE A 533 2.29 -2.84 14.57
CA ILE A 533 1.34 -2.81 15.69
C ILE A 533 0.83 -1.38 15.93
N ALA A 534 1.72 -0.39 15.89
CA ALA A 534 1.33 1.02 15.97
C ALA A 534 0.41 1.45 14.80
N ASP A 535 0.62 0.92 13.59
CA ASP A 535 -0.30 1.11 12.46
C ASP A 535 -1.69 0.49 12.70
N VAL A 536 -1.77 -0.73 13.26
CA VAL A 536 -3.05 -1.37 13.63
C VAL A 536 -3.79 -0.54 14.68
N LEU A 537 -3.11 -0.10 15.75
CA LEU A 537 -3.69 0.74 16.81
C LEU A 537 -4.25 2.07 16.27
N VAL A 538 -3.57 2.67 15.29
CA VAL A 538 -4.02 3.91 14.63
C VAL A 538 -5.19 3.67 13.68
N CYS A 539 -5.24 2.49 13.04
CA CYS A 539 -6.43 2.07 12.29
C CYS A 539 -7.64 1.88 13.23
N MET A 540 -7.45 1.25 14.40
CA MET A 540 -8.50 1.12 15.43
C MET A 540 -9.01 2.47 15.95
N ALA A 541 -8.13 3.47 16.06
CA ALA A 541 -8.51 4.83 16.47
C ALA A 541 -9.39 5.55 15.41
N GLY A 542 -9.39 5.08 14.16
CA GLY A 542 -10.27 5.59 13.09
C GLY A 542 -10.05 7.07 12.77
N GLY A 543 -8.80 7.55 12.84
CA GLY A 543 -8.45 8.96 12.64
C GLY A 543 -8.80 9.90 13.81
N ARG A 544 -9.30 9.37 14.93
CA ARG A 544 -9.53 10.09 16.19
C ARG A 544 -8.33 9.89 17.13
N GLY A 545 -8.23 10.68 18.21
CA GLY A 545 -7.17 10.55 19.22
C GLY A 545 -5.94 11.47 19.04
N GLY A 546 -5.93 12.32 18.01
CA GLY A 546 -4.88 13.33 17.80
C GLY A 546 -3.69 12.83 16.98
N LEU A 547 -2.58 13.57 17.01
CA LEU A 547 -1.38 13.26 16.23
C LEU A 547 -0.62 12.05 16.78
N ARG A 548 -0.04 11.24 15.89
CA ARG A 548 0.89 10.15 16.27
C ARG A 548 2.28 10.67 16.64
N SER A 549 2.59 11.95 16.42
CA SER A 549 3.87 12.57 16.79
C SER A 549 3.92 12.95 18.28
N GLY A 550 5.10 12.90 18.89
CA GLY A 550 5.36 13.37 20.27
C GLY A 550 6.11 12.37 21.15
N PRO A 551 6.54 12.77 22.36
CA PRO A 551 7.29 11.91 23.27
C PRO A 551 6.41 10.78 23.85
N ALA A 552 7.02 9.61 24.03
CA ALA A 552 6.40 8.41 24.59
C ALA A 552 6.97 8.12 26.01
N ALA A 553 6.65 9.00 26.96
CA ALA A 553 7.30 9.04 28.28
C ALA A 553 6.40 8.57 29.46
N ASN A 554 5.32 7.83 29.21
CA ASN A 554 4.47 7.31 30.29
C ASN A 554 5.18 6.17 31.05
N GLU A 555 5.25 6.33 32.38
CA GLU A 555 6.01 5.48 33.30
C GLU A 555 5.58 4.00 33.31
N ALA A 556 4.30 3.70 33.04
CA ALA A 556 3.79 2.32 33.02
C ALA A 556 4.42 1.47 31.89
N TRP A 557 5.01 2.09 30.88
CA TRP A 557 5.71 1.40 29.80
C TRP A 557 7.21 1.18 30.07
N ARG A 558 7.78 1.81 31.12
CA ARG A 558 9.24 1.85 31.36
C ARG A 558 9.86 0.45 31.50
N SER A 559 9.18 -0.48 32.16
CA SER A 559 9.64 -1.88 32.31
C SER A 559 9.84 -2.58 30.96
N ALA A 560 8.95 -2.35 30.00
CA ALA A 560 9.07 -2.90 28.65
C ALA A 560 10.27 -2.31 27.91
N TYR A 561 10.54 -1.00 28.05
CA TYR A 561 11.74 -0.37 27.46
C TYR A 561 13.03 -0.93 28.06
N SER A 562 13.13 -1.06 29.39
CA SER A 562 14.31 -1.63 30.07
C SER A 562 14.66 -3.01 29.53
N LEU A 563 13.65 -3.90 29.43
CA LEU A 563 13.84 -5.24 28.87
C LEU A 563 14.33 -5.23 27.42
N LEU A 564 13.88 -4.30 26.58
CA LEU A 564 14.40 -4.16 25.22
C LEU A 564 15.83 -3.62 25.21
N GLU A 565 16.14 -2.61 26.03
CA GLU A 565 17.48 -2.02 26.13
C GLU A 565 18.53 -3.01 26.67
N GLU A 566 18.11 -3.91 27.58
CA GLU A 566 18.89 -5.05 28.10
C GLU A 566 19.06 -6.21 27.07
N GLY A 567 18.40 -6.15 25.91
CA GLY A 567 18.45 -7.18 24.88
C GLY A 567 17.51 -8.37 25.10
N ASN A 568 16.56 -8.27 26.04
CA ASN A 568 15.50 -9.27 26.25
C ASN A 568 14.28 -8.95 25.37
N LEU A 569 14.44 -9.12 24.05
CA LEU A 569 13.42 -8.80 23.04
C LEU A 569 12.07 -9.46 23.37
N ARG A 570 12.07 -10.77 23.62
CA ARG A 570 10.87 -11.55 23.93
C ARG A 570 10.17 -11.08 25.21
N GLY A 571 10.93 -10.71 26.24
CA GLY A 571 10.40 -10.13 27.48
C GLY A 571 9.77 -8.76 27.25
N GLY A 572 10.49 -7.87 26.56
CA GLY A 572 10.02 -6.53 26.24
C GLY A 572 8.75 -6.53 25.38
N VAL A 573 8.69 -7.34 24.32
CA VAL A 573 7.49 -7.47 23.46
C VAL A 573 6.27 -7.96 24.25
N ARG A 574 6.44 -8.95 25.15
CA ARG A 574 5.36 -9.42 26.03
C ARG A 574 4.90 -8.34 27.01
N ALA A 575 5.83 -7.57 27.57
CA ALA A 575 5.50 -6.45 28.45
C ALA A 575 4.76 -5.32 27.71
N LEU A 576 5.15 -5.00 26.47
CA LEU A 576 4.41 -4.07 25.61
C LEU A 576 2.97 -4.56 25.35
N ALA A 577 2.80 -5.84 25.01
CA ALA A 577 1.49 -6.43 24.74
C ALA A 577 0.58 -6.41 25.98
N ALA A 578 1.08 -6.82 27.15
CA ALA A 578 0.33 -6.77 28.40
C ALA A 578 -0.03 -5.33 28.81
N GLN A 579 0.90 -4.37 28.59
CA GLN A 579 0.62 -2.97 28.88
C GLN A 579 -0.41 -2.37 27.91
N ARG A 580 -0.36 -2.73 26.62
CA ARG A 580 -1.27 -2.27 25.55
C ARG A 580 -2.74 -2.53 25.87
N ASP A 581 -3.07 -3.67 26.45
CA ASP A 581 -4.47 -4.08 26.66
C ASP A 581 -5.24 -3.09 27.58
N HIS A 582 -4.52 -2.39 28.46
CA HIS A 582 -5.06 -1.31 29.30
C HIS A 582 -5.38 0.00 28.54
N TRP A 583 -5.00 0.11 27.26
CA TRP A 583 -5.08 1.34 26.44
C TRP A 583 -6.00 1.20 25.23
N LEU A 584 -6.71 0.08 25.07
CA LEU A 584 -7.54 -0.18 23.88
C LEU A 584 -8.92 0.49 23.93
N SER A 585 -9.35 1.04 25.07
CA SER A 585 -10.73 1.48 25.31
C SER A 585 -11.15 2.78 24.60
N ARG A 586 -10.21 3.63 24.19
CA ARG A 586 -10.49 4.95 23.61
C ARG A 586 -9.49 5.35 22.51
N PRO A 587 -9.90 6.11 21.47
CA PRO A 587 -9.00 6.54 20.39
C PRO A 587 -7.76 7.31 20.86
N ASP A 588 -7.87 8.16 21.89
CA ASP A 588 -6.72 8.90 22.42
C ASP A 588 -5.70 8.00 23.14
N LEU A 589 -6.16 6.92 23.79
CA LEU A 589 -5.30 5.92 24.40
C LEU A 589 -4.64 5.02 23.33
N LEU A 590 -5.38 4.64 22.28
CA LEU A 590 -4.85 3.90 21.13
C LEU A 590 -3.71 4.64 20.43
N VAL A 591 -3.87 5.94 20.16
CA VAL A 591 -2.80 6.77 19.56
C VAL A 591 -1.61 6.93 20.50
N ARG A 592 -1.83 7.03 21.83
CA ARG A 592 -0.74 7.08 22.81
C ARG A 592 0.02 5.75 22.92
N ALA A 593 -0.68 4.61 22.90
CA ALA A 593 -0.05 3.29 22.84
C ALA A 593 0.75 3.12 21.54
N ALA A 594 0.24 3.58 20.39
CA ALA A 594 0.97 3.56 19.13
C ALA A 594 2.31 4.33 19.21
N ARG A 595 2.36 5.50 19.88
CA ARG A 595 3.61 6.22 20.15
C ARG A 595 4.62 5.40 20.96
N HIS A 596 4.14 4.62 21.94
CA HIS A 596 5.00 3.75 22.73
C HIS A 596 5.59 2.60 21.89
N TYR A 597 4.80 1.97 21.04
CA TYR A 597 5.28 0.99 20.07
C TYR A 597 6.30 1.59 19.07
N GLU A 598 6.12 2.82 18.60
CA GLU A 598 7.15 3.52 17.80
C GLU A 598 8.45 3.77 18.57
N GLY A 599 8.35 4.22 19.82
CA GLY A 599 9.52 4.40 20.68
C GLY A 599 10.26 3.07 20.94
N ALA A 600 9.52 1.97 21.11
CA ALA A 600 10.11 0.65 21.30
C ALA A 600 10.80 0.14 20.02
N GLY A 601 10.19 0.38 18.85
CA GLY A 601 10.85 0.17 17.56
C GLY A 601 12.13 1.00 17.40
N GLN A 602 12.15 2.24 17.90
CA GLN A 602 13.36 3.07 17.93
C GLN A 602 14.47 2.50 18.83
N VAL A 603 14.16 1.87 19.96
CA VAL A 603 15.17 1.17 20.79
C VAL A 603 15.87 0.08 19.99
N LEU A 604 15.09 -0.79 19.33
CA LEU A 604 15.62 -1.89 18.52
C LEU A 604 16.40 -1.38 17.31
N LEU A 605 15.93 -0.30 16.67
CA LEU A 605 16.63 0.37 15.57
C LEU A 605 17.99 0.93 16.02
N ARG A 606 18.06 1.60 17.18
CA ARG A 606 19.33 2.07 17.77
C ARG A 606 20.29 0.90 18.00
N GLN A 607 19.83 -0.20 18.62
CA GLN A 607 20.67 -1.38 18.87
C GLN A 607 21.19 -2.02 17.57
N ALA A 608 20.33 -2.12 16.54
CA ALA A 608 20.72 -2.60 15.22
C ALA A 608 21.83 -1.70 14.60
N VAL A 609 21.66 -0.37 14.65
CA VAL A 609 22.68 0.57 14.14
C VAL A 609 23.95 0.52 14.99
N MET A 610 23.84 0.43 16.32
CA MET A 610 24.99 0.35 17.25
C MET A 610 25.91 -0.85 16.97
N SER A 611 25.46 -1.88 16.25
CA SER A 611 26.34 -2.97 15.78
C SER A 611 27.48 -2.48 14.88
N SER A 612 27.38 -1.28 14.29
CA SER A 612 28.47 -0.60 13.55
C SER A 612 29.71 -0.34 14.40
N GLN A 613 29.61 -0.38 15.74
CA GLN A 613 30.75 -0.24 16.65
C GLN A 613 31.89 -1.23 16.36
N ARG A 614 31.59 -2.36 15.69
CA ARG A 614 32.57 -3.38 15.28
C ARG A 614 33.55 -2.89 14.20
N PHE A 615 33.26 -1.77 13.54
CA PHE A 615 34.14 -1.12 12.56
C PHE A 615 34.97 0.02 13.18
N ILE A 616 34.76 0.37 14.46
CA ILE A 616 35.54 1.40 15.14
C ILE A 616 36.89 0.81 15.55
N SER A 617 37.94 1.16 14.80
CA SER A 617 39.33 0.81 15.12
C SER A 617 40.06 2.02 15.70
N ILE A 618 40.54 1.91 16.95
CA ILE A 618 41.31 2.96 17.63
C ILE A 618 42.68 2.40 17.99
N GLY A 619 43.73 3.00 17.43
CA GLY A 619 45.12 2.64 17.70
C GLY A 619 45.72 3.41 18.87
N GLN A 620 46.95 3.06 19.21
CA GLN A 620 47.79 3.83 20.15
C GLN A 620 48.76 4.73 19.38
N GLY A 621 49.13 5.85 20.00
CA GLY A 621 50.12 6.80 19.50
C GLY A 621 50.82 7.51 20.65
N GLU A 622 51.59 8.56 20.34
CA GLU A 622 52.24 9.37 21.36
C GLU A 622 51.21 10.21 22.13
N VAL A 623 51.30 10.22 23.47
CA VAL A 623 50.40 10.99 24.33
C VAL A 623 50.91 12.43 24.43
N PRO A 624 50.17 13.45 23.94
CA PRO A 624 50.62 14.84 24.00
C PRO A 624 50.85 15.31 25.45
N PRO A 625 51.79 16.23 25.70
CA PRO A 625 51.99 16.87 27.00
C PRO A 625 50.70 17.33 27.69
N LEU A 626 50.71 17.38 29.02
CA LEU A 626 49.64 18.04 29.78
C LEU A 626 49.52 19.50 29.32
N GLU A 627 48.30 20.01 29.35
CA GLU A 627 47.89 21.36 28.95
C GLU A 627 48.01 21.70 27.44
N GLU A 628 48.57 20.81 26.61
CA GLU A 628 48.67 21.00 25.15
C GLU A 628 47.34 20.77 24.42
N TRP A 629 46.92 21.76 23.63
CA TRP A 629 45.73 21.68 22.79
C TRP A 629 45.95 20.85 21.53
N GLN A 630 45.13 19.81 21.37
CA GLN A 630 44.91 19.13 20.10
C GLN A 630 43.66 19.71 19.44
N GLU A 631 43.84 20.42 18.34
CA GLU A 631 42.79 21.22 17.69
C GLU A 631 42.49 20.69 16.28
N VAL A 632 41.20 20.62 15.93
CA VAL A 632 40.71 20.13 14.63
C VAL A 632 39.61 21.03 14.07
N GLU A 633 39.62 21.20 12.75
CA GLU A 633 38.59 21.89 12.00
C GLU A 633 38.00 20.99 10.91
N CYS A 634 36.72 21.21 10.61
CA CYS A 634 35.97 20.48 9.60
C CYS A 634 35.21 21.45 8.68
N PRO A 635 35.13 21.15 7.37
CA PRO A 635 34.20 21.80 6.46
C PRO A 635 32.74 21.46 6.79
N ALA A 636 31.81 22.20 6.19
CA ALA A 636 30.40 21.83 6.09
C ALA A 636 30.18 20.81 4.96
N ARG A 637 28.96 20.28 4.81
CA ARG A 637 28.63 19.31 3.75
C ARG A 637 27.35 19.59 2.99
N LEU A 638 27.37 19.34 1.68
CA LEU A 638 26.21 19.45 0.78
C LEU A 638 25.94 18.12 0.08
N ASP A 639 24.70 17.65 0.15
CA ASP A 639 24.28 16.37 -0.43
C ASP A 639 23.79 16.64 -1.86
N LEU A 640 24.55 16.18 -2.86
CA LEU A 640 24.22 16.45 -4.26
C LEU A 640 23.05 15.57 -4.73
N ALA A 641 23.07 14.28 -4.37
CA ALA A 641 21.98 13.34 -4.57
C ALA A 641 21.99 12.18 -3.56
N GLY A 642 20.86 11.48 -3.41
CA GLY A 642 20.75 10.23 -2.64
C GLY A 642 20.33 10.33 -1.17
N GLY A 643 20.37 11.53 -0.58
CA GLY A 643 20.02 11.75 0.84
C GLY A 643 18.63 11.22 1.23
N TRP A 644 18.53 10.68 2.45
CA TRP A 644 17.51 9.77 2.99
C TRP A 644 17.73 8.28 2.71
N SER A 645 18.47 7.89 1.65
CA SER A 645 18.82 6.46 1.49
C SER A 645 19.83 5.96 2.53
N ASP A 646 20.59 6.88 3.13
CA ASP A 646 21.52 6.70 4.25
C ASP A 646 20.85 6.53 5.61
N THR A 647 19.53 6.76 5.71
CA THR A 647 18.80 6.80 6.98
C THR A 647 18.38 5.41 7.42
N PRO A 648 18.80 4.90 8.60
CA PRO A 648 18.28 3.66 9.16
C PRO A 648 16.76 3.74 9.40
N PRO A 649 15.98 2.69 9.09
CA PRO A 649 16.41 1.35 8.66
C PRO A 649 16.71 1.20 7.15
N ILE A 650 16.39 2.19 6.31
CA ILE A 650 16.51 2.13 4.84
C ILE A 650 17.92 1.67 4.43
N ALA A 651 18.95 2.30 5.02
CA ALA A 651 20.35 2.01 4.75
C ALA A 651 20.76 0.54 4.91
N PHE A 652 20.16 -0.21 5.85
CA PHE A 652 20.49 -1.63 6.08
C PHE A 652 19.41 -2.62 5.60
N GLU A 653 18.19 -2.17 5.31
CA GLU A 653 17.13 -3.02 4.73
C GLU A 653 17.17 -3.04 3.20
N HIS A 654 17.57 -1.93 2.56
CA HIS A 654 17.61 -1.76 1.11
C HIS A 654 19.02 -1.45 0.59
N GLY A 655 19.87 -0.87 1.43
CA GLY A 655 21.13 -0.25 1.00
C GLY A 655 20.93 1.23 0.65
N GLY A 656 21.93 2.03 0.95
CA GLY A 656 21.96 3.48 0.69
C GLY A 656 23.11 3.87 -0.22
N SER A 657 22.95 4.98 -0.95
CA SER A 657 24.01 5.66 -1.69
C SER A 657 23.77 7.16 -1.62
N VAL A 658 24.80 7.93 -1.22
CA VAL A 658 24.75 9.40 -1.19
C VAL A 658 26.02 9.97 -1.82
N THR A 659 25.84 10.78 -2.84
CA THR A 659 26.90 11.59 -3.45
C THR A 659 26.86 12.98 -2.83
N ASN A 660 27.93 13.37 -2.15
CA ASN A 660 28.02 14.63 -1.43
C ASN A 660 29.39 15.30 -1.58
N VAL A 661 29.51 16.53 -1.09
CA VAL A 661 30.70 17.35 -1.22
C VAL A 661 31.00 18.10 0.07
N ALA A 662 32.28 18.12 0.46
CA ALA A 662 32.78 18.89 1.59
C ALA A 662 33.06 20.33 1.13
N VAL A 663 32.59 21.33 1.90
CA VAL A 663 32.68 22.75 1.51
C VAL A 663 33.05 23.68 2.67
N LYS A 664 33.82 24.70 2.35
CA LYS A 664 34.00 25.89 3.19
C LYS A 664 32.85 26.86 2.93
N VAL A 665 32.49 27.64 3.95
CA VAL A 665 31.48 28.70 3.86
C VAL A 665 32.18 30.02 4.10
N ASP A 666 32.08 30.95 3.14
CA ASP A 666 32.80 32.23 3.14
C ASP A 666 34.31 32.08 3.45
N GLY A 667 34.96 31.11 2.79
CA GLY A 667 36.39 30.80 2.94
C GLY A 667 36.80 30.07 4.22
N LYS A 668 35.85 29.74 5.12
CA LYS A 668 36.14 29.15 6.44
C LYS A 668 35.64 27.71 6.57
N ARG A 669 36.39 26.91 7.33
CA ARG A 669 35.91 25.65 7.93
C ARG A 669 35.06 26.02 9.15
N PRO A 670 33.72 25.87 9.11
CA PRO A 670 32.86 26.56 10.06
C PRO A 670 32.53 25.71 11.30
N ILE A 671 33.18 24.55 11.47
CA ILE A 671 32.94 23.59 12.55
C ILE A 671 34.31 23.17 13.09
N GLY A 672 34.47 23.12 14.41
CA GLY A 672 35.73 22.68 14.99
C GLY A 672 35.62 22.29 16.45
N ALA A 673 36.65 21.60 16.92
CA ALA A 673 36.79 21.12 18.27
C ALA A 673 38.26 21.14 18.71
N ARG A 674 38.49 21.27 20.02
CA ARG A 674 39.83 21.08 20.59
C ARG A 674 39.74 20.40 21.95
N ALA A 675 40.75 19.62 22.28
CA ALA A 675 40.84 18.93 23.55
C ALA A 675 42.26 19.01 24.11
N ARG A 676 42.39 19.04 25.44
CA ARG A 676 43.67 18.90 26.14
C ARG A 676 43.50 18.12 27.43
N ARG A 677 44.57 17.48 27.89
CA ARG A 677 44.64 16.92 29.25
C ARG A 677 44.94 18.03 30.24
N ILE A 678 44.29 18.03 31.39
CA ILE A 678 44.48 19.00 32.48
C ILE A 678 44.88 18.27 33.78
N ARG A 679 45.44 18.98 34.76
CA ARG A 679 45.96 18.33 36.00
C ARG A 679 44.82 17.93 36.94
N GLU A 680 43.78 18.77 37.00
CA GLU A 680 42.60 18.56 37.81
C GLU A 680 41.83 17.35 37.27
N PRO A 681 41.52 16.32 38.08
CA PRO A 681 40.91 15.08 37.60
C PRO A 681 39.39 15.22 37.42
N ARG A 682 38.99 16.13 36.53
CA ARG A 682 37.61 16.47 36.19
C ARG A 682 37.43 16.58 34.67
N LEU A 683 36.18 16.74 34.21
CA LEU A 683 35.91 17.15 32.83
C LEU A 683 35.44 18.60 32.80
N LEU A 684 36.04 19.40 31.91
CA LEU A 684 35.59 20.76 31.61
C LEU A 684 35.11 20.80 30.16
N LEU A 685 33.79 20.91 29.97
CA LEU A 685 33.12 20.84 28.67
C LEU A 685 32.63 22.23 28.28
N VAL A 686 33.08 22.76 27.14
CA VAL A 686 32.77 24.14 26.71
C VAL A 686 32.21 24.16 25.29
N SER A 687 31.05 24.80 25.11
CA SER A 687 30.42 24.97 23.80
C SER A 687 30.26 26.44 23.45
N TYR A 688 30.80 26.85 22.30
CA TYR A 688 30.70 28.21 21.76
C TYR A 688 29.66 28.29 20.64
N ALA A 689 28.63 29.11 20.83
CA ALA A 689 27.64 29.43 19.80
C ALA A 689 28.04 30.74 19.09
N GLY A 690 28.35 30.67 17.78
CA GLY A 690 28.75 31.84 16.98
C GLY A 690 30.26 32.06 16.88
N GLY A 691 31.06 31.00 17.03
CA GLY A 691 32.52 31.05 16.94
C GLY A 691 33.24 31.31 18.27
N ARG A 692 34.57 31.17 18.25
CA ARG A 692 35.43 31.13 19.45
C ARG A 692 35.69 32.51 20.08
N ASP A 693 35.81 33.56 19.27
CA ASP A 693 36.20 34.90 19.73
C ASP A 693 35.01 35.89 19.87
N SER A 694 33.83 35.49 19.38
CA SER A 694 32.64 36.33 19.26
C SER A 694 31.34 35.66 19.75
N GLY A 695 31.43 34.43 20.24
CA GLY A 695 30.28 33.59 20.59
C GLY A 695 29.94 33.58 22.08
N VAL A 696 28.71 33.17 22.39
CA VAL A 696 28.31 32.85 23.77
C VAL A 696 28.86 31.48 24.14
N SER A 697 29.67 31.40 25.19
CA SER A 697 30.12 30.12 25.75
C SER A 697 29.09 29.56 26.74
N THR A 698 28.92 28.24 26.71
CA THR A 698 28.27 27.46 27.78
C THR A 698 29.33 26.52 28.35
N GLU A 699 29.60 26.65 29.64
CA GLU A 699 30.56 25.81 30.35
C GLU A 699 29.81 24.79 31.21
N THR A 700 30.33 23.56 31.27
CA THR A 700 29.77 22.46 32.05
C THR A 700 30.92 21.68 32.66
N VAL A 701 31.03 21.74 33.98
CA VAL A 701 32.00 20.97 34.75
C VAL A 701 31.35 19.65 35.17
N CYS A 702 32.05 18.53 34.98
CA CYS A 702 31.65 17.24 35.54
C CYS A 702 32.73 16.77 36.51
N ASP A 703 32.37 16.70 37.79
CA ASP A 703 33.25 16.24 38.88
C ASP A 703 32.84 14.82 39.35
N SER A 704 31.67 14.34 38.94
CA SER A 704 31.10 13.03 39.27
C SER A 704 30.59 12.26 38.04
N LEU A 705 30.31 10.97 38.21
CA LEU A 705 29.64 10.17 37.17
C LEU A 705 28.15 10.55 37.00
N ASP A 706 27.53 11.17 38.01
CA ASP A 706 26.13 11.61 37.96
C ASP A 706 25.96 12.79 36.99
N ASP A 707 26.92 13.71 36.94
CA ASP A 707 26.95 14.85 36.02
C ASP A 707 26.93 14.44 34.54
N LEU A 708 27.29 13.19 34.25
CA LEU A 708 27.30 12.61 32.91
C LEU A 708 26.01 11.83 32.57
N LYS A 709 25.16 11.47 33.54
CA LYS A 709 24.03 10.52 33.32
C LYS A 709 22.95 11.02 32.35
N ASP A 710 22.86 12.32 32.11
CA ASP A 710 21.95 12.94 31.15
C ASP A 710 22.49 12.96 29.71
N TYR A 711 23.64 12.32 29.42
CA TYR A 711 24.26 12.26 28.08
C TYR A 711 23.29 11.82 26.97
N CYS A 712 22.29 11.00 27.29
CA CYS A 712 21.30 10.47 26.36
C CYS A 712 20.14 11.44 26.08
N GLN A 713 20.14 12.64 26.67
CA GLN A 713 19.10 13.66 26.54
C GLN A 713 19.63 14.82 25.66
N PRO A 714 19.26 14.93 24.36
CA PRO A 714 19.82 15.93 23.44
C PRO A 714 19.61 17.41 23.82
N HIS A 715 18.77 17.68 24.82
CA HIS A 715 18.46 19.02 25.31
C HIS A 715 19.21 19.37 26.61
N ALA A 716 19.95 18.43 27.20
CA ALA A 716 20.73 18.69 28.40
C ALA A 716 22.00 19.52 28.08
N PRO A 717 22.45 20.39 29.00
CA PRO A 717 23.67 21.18 28.82
C PRO A 717 24.87 20.27 28.51
N GLY A 718 25.58 20.56 27.42
CA GLY A 718 26.77 19.81 27.02
C GLY A 718 26.51 18.35 26.59
N ALA A 719 25.26 17.91 26.37
CA ALA A 719 24.91 16.50 26.12
C ALA A 719 25.78 15.81 25.04
N LEU A 720 26.07 16.49 23.93
CA LEU A 720 26.98 15.98 22.89
C LEU A 720 28.39 15.72 23.44
N LEU A 721 28.96 16.64 24.21
CA LEU A 721 30.30 16.52 24.78
C LEU A 721 30.32 15.41 25.84
N LYS A 722 29.29 15.30 26.68
CA LYS A 722 29.11 14.19 27.63
C LYS A 722 29.05 12.84 26.91
N ALA A 723 28.27 12.76 25.83
CA ALA A 723 28.16 11.57 24.99
C ALA A 723 29.49 11.21 24.31
N VAL A 724 30.30 12.19 23.87
CA VAL A 724 31.67 11.97 23.38
C VAL A 724 32.56 11.35 24.47
N CYS A 725 32.52 11.86 25.71
CA CYS A 725 33.33 11.32 26.82
C CYS A 725 32.99 9.85 27.12
N VAL A 726 31.71 9.47 27.05
CA VAL A 726 31.26 8.08 27.22
C VAL A 726 31.63 7.23 25.99
N CYS A 727 31.26 7.69 24.79
CA CYS A 727 31.45 6.97 23.52
C CYS A 727 32.94 6.71 23.18
N SER A 728 33.81 7.67 23.46
CA SER A 728 35.27 7.53 23.24
C SER A 728 35.95 6.65 24.29
N GLY A 729 35.23 6.13 25.29
CA GLY A 729 35.81 5.38 26.41
C GLY A 729 36.71 6.22 27.32
N LEU A 730 36.63 7.55 27.26
CA LEU A 730 37.34 8.46 28.18
C LEU A 730 36.90 8.20 29.62
N VAL A 731 35.60 7.96 29.81
CA VAL A 731 34.95 7.58 31.07
C VAL A 731 34.05 6.36 30.85
N SER A 732 33.96 5.47 31.84
CA SER A 732 33.01 4.36 31.87
C SER A 732 32.00 4.56 33.00
N LEU A 733 30.72 4.73 32.65
CA LEU A 733 29.63 4.93 33.61
C LEU A 733 29.24 3.65 34.38
N SER A 734 29.65 2.48 33.88
CA SER A 734 29.45 1.16 34.53
C SER A 734 30.60 0.75 35.46
N SER A 735 31.65 1.56 35.56
CA SER A 735 32.77 1.34 36.47
C SER A 735 32.38 1.64 37.92
N GLN A 736 32.96 0.91 38.87
CA GLN A 736 32.83 1.19 40.31
C GLN A 736 33.74 2.33 40.79
N HIS A 737 34.73 2.74 39.98
CA HIS A 737 35.64 3.83 40.31
C HIS A 737 35.01 5.21 40.05
N ALA A 738 35.26 6.17 40.93
CA ALA A 738 34.79 7.54 40.76
C ALA A 738 35.39 8.20 39.50
N LEU A 739 34.75 9.27 39.01
CA LEU A 739 35.18 9.96 37.79
C LEU A 739 36.67 10.35 37.84
N GLY A 740 37.09 11.02 38.92
CA GLY A 740 38.47 11.48 39.07
C GLY A 740 39.50 10.34 39.11
N ASP A 741 39.15 9.19 39.72
CA ASP A 741 40.03 8.01 39.74
C ASP A 741 40.22 7.43 38.34
N GLN A 742 39.15 7.32 37.56
CA GLN A 742 39.22 6.85 36.17
C GLN A 742 40.10 7.77 35.32
N LEU A 743 39.96 9.09 35.50
CA LEU A 743 40.73 10.09 34.77
C LEU A 743 42.21 10.07 35.16
N MET A 744 42.54 10.04 36.45
CA MET A 744 43.93 9.91 36.93
C MET A 744 44.59 8.62 36.46
N GLN A 745 43.95 7.46 36.65
CA GLN A 745 44.55 6.17 36.37
C GLN A 745 44.80 5.93 34.88
N ARG A 746 43.91 6.43 34.01
CA ARG A 746 44.00 6.20 32.55
C ARG A 746 44.76 7.29 31.81
N TRP A 747 44.58 8.55 32.23
CA TRP A 747 45.01 9.71 31.43
C TRP A 747 45.97 10.64 32.20
N GLY A 748 46.27 10.36 33.47
CA GLY A 748 47.20 11.15 34.30
C GLY A 748 46.65 12.51 34.72
N GLY A 749 45.33 12.72 34.63
CA GLY A 749 44.66 13.99 34.85
C GLY A 749 43.28 14.03 34.17
N GLY A 750 42.59 15.15 34.27
CA GLY A 750 41.31 15.37 33.60
C GLY A 750 41.43 15.74 32.13
N VAL A 751 40.30 16.09 31.51
CA VAL A 751 40.24 16.57 30.12
C VAL A 751 39.36 17.81 30.00
N GLU A 752 39.88 18.80 29.29
CA GLU A 752 39.14 19.98 28.86
C GLU A 752 38.80 19.84 27.37
N LEU A 753 37.52 19.97 27.01
CA LEU A 753 36.97 19.71 25.68
C LEU A 753 36.12 20.89 25.22
N HIS A 754 36.48 21.49 24.09
CA HIS A 754 35.84 22.68 23.53
C HIS A 754 35.26 22.38 22.15
N SER A 755 34.06 22.92 21.87
CA SER A 755 33.33 22.75 20.61
C SER A 755 32.83 24.09 20.06
N TRP A 756 32.95 24.37 18.75
CA TRP A 756 32.36 25.58 18.15
C TRP A 756 31.72 25.32 16.78
N SER A 757 30.76 26.18 16.42
CA SER A 757 30.38 26.36 15.03
C SER A 757 30.06 27.81 14.70
N LEU A 758 30.41 28.21 13.47
CA LEU A 758 29.99 29.44 12.81
C LEU A 758 28.63 29.29 12.09
N LEU A 759 28.08 28.08 12.00
CA LEU A 759 26.77 27.82 11.42
C LEU A 759 25.67 27.85 12.49
N PRO A 760 24.48 28.38 12.18
CA PRO A 760 23.34 28.33 13.11
C PRO A 760 22.88 26.88 13.33
N THR A 761 22.42 26.58 14.55
CA THR A 761 21.79 25.30 14.86
C THR A 761 20.57 25.06 13.96
N GLY A 762 20.51 23.88 13.32
CA GLY A 762 19.48 23.61 12.31
C GLY A 762 19.75 24.22 10.93
N SER A 763 21.02 24.56 10.63
CA SER A 763 21.50 24.94 9.29
C SER A 763 21.13 23.94 8.18
N GLY A 764 20.98 22.65 8.53
CA GLY A 764 20.83 21.56 7.57
C GLY A 764 22.16 21.06 6.99
N LEU A 765 23.30 21.67 7.34
CA LEU A 765 24.63 21.43 6.75
C LEU A 765 25.48 20.38 7.50
N GLY A 766 24.85 19.44 8.20
CA GLY A 766 25.52 18.36 8.94
C GLY A 766 26.23 18.75 10.24
N THR A 767 26.00 19.97 10.75
CA THR A 767 26.76 20.56 11.85
C THR A 767 26.92 19.67 13.08
N SER A 768 25.87 18.97 13.52
CA SER A 768 25.92 18.13 14.73
C SER A 768 26.81 16.88 14.57
N SER A 769 26.64 16.12 13.50
CA SER A 769 27.38 14.87 13.25
C SER A 769 28.86 15.15 12.92
N ILE A 770 29.13 16.22 12.16
CA ILE A 770 30.49 16.67 11.87
C ILE A 770 31.19 17.13 13.15
N LEU A 771 30.49 17.86 14.03
CA LEU A 771 31.02 18.30 15.32
C LEU A 771 31.28 17.10 16.26
N ALA A 772 30.43 16.08 16.24
CA ALA A 772 30.66 14.82 16.97
C ALA A 772 31.97 14.14 16.51
N GLY A 773 32.22 14.09 15.20
CA GLY A 773 33.46 13.55 14.62
C GLY A 773 34.69 14.38 15.00
N ALA A 774 34.58 15.70 14.96
CA ALA A 774 35.63 16.63 15.42
C ALA A 774 35.97 16.44 16.91
N LEU A 775 34.95 16.29 17.77
CA LEU A 775 35.13 16.06 19.20
C LEU A 775 35.76 14.70 19.50
N LEU A 776 35.32 13.63 18.83
CA LEU A 776 35.95 12.30 18.92
C LEU A 776 37.42 12.37 18.50
N ALA A 777 37.72 12.99 17.37
CA ALA A 777 39.09 13.20 16.89
C ALA A 777 39.96 13.95 17.91
N ALA A 778 39.49 15.07 18.44
CA ALA A 778 40.21 15.85 19.44
C ALA A 778 40.50 15.04 20.72
N VAL A 779 39.49 14.31 21.25
CA VAL A 779 39.65 13.46 22.44
C VAL A 779 40.62 12.30 22.19
N TYR A 780 40.55 11.62 21.04
CA TYR A 780 41.50 10.56 20.72
C TYR A 780 42.93 11.11 20.67
N ARG A 781 43.17 12.23 19.98
CA ARG A 781 44.50 12.86 19.92
C ARG A 781 45.03 13.25 21.29
N CYS A 782 44.26 13.97 22.11
CA CYS A 782 44.77 14.44 23.41
C CYS A 782 45.02 13.29 24.40
N THR A 783 44.42 12.11 24.18
CA THR A 783 44.64 10.89 24.96
C THR A 783 45.67 9.94 24.34
N GLY A 784 46.43 10.37 23.32
CA GLY A 784 47.46 9.56 22.69
C GLY A 784 46.93 8.36 21.91
N ARG A 785 45.75 8.51 21.30
CA ARG A 785 45.10 7.48 20.49
C ARG A 785 44.98 7.92 19.03
N THR A 786 45.17 6.97 18.14
CA THR A 786 45.13 7.15 16.69
C THR A 786 43.81 6.61 16.13
N TYR A 787 43.36 7.18 15.02
CA TYR A 787 42.14 6.80 14.31
C TYR A 787 42.36 7.00 12.81
N ASP A 788 41.52 6.36 12.00
CA ASP A 788 41.28 6.73 10.62
C ASP A 788 39.88 7.35 10.47
N THR A 789 39.57 7.86 9.28
CA THR A 789 38.28 8.52 9.02
C THR A 789 37.11 7.51 9.02
N ASP A 790 37.35 6.23 8.74
CA ASP A 790 36.33 5.18 8.75
C ASP A 790 35.85 4.89 10.18
N ALA A 791 36.80 4.73 11.11
CA ALA A 791 36.54 4.59 12.53
C ALA A 791 35.81 5.82 13.12
N LEU A 792 36.09 7.03 12.62
CA LEU A 792 35.32 8.22 13.00
C LEU A 792 33.90 8.21 12.43
N ILE A 793 33.68 7.82 11.17
CA ILE A 793 32.35 7.74 10.55
C ILE A 793 31.45 6.77 11.34
N HIS A 794 31.95 5.56 11.61
CA HIS A 794 31.25 4.55 12.39
C HIS A 794 31.14 4.95 13.87
N GLY A 795 32.13 5.68 14.41
CA GLY A 795 32.10 6.27 15.76
C GLY A 795 31.00 7.30 15.95
N VAL A 796 30.80 8.22 15.00
CA VAL A 796 29.68 9.16 15.03
C VAL A 796 28.34 8.43 14.90
N LEU A 797 28.24 7.46 13.98
CA LEU A 797 27.01 6.69 13.77
C LEU A 797 26.57 5.97 15.06
N TYR A 798 27.52 5.43 15.83
CA TYR A 798 27.30 4.83 17.15
C TYR A 798 26.95 5.88 18.21
N LEU A 799 27.69 7.00 18.27
CA LEU A 799 27.48 8.09 19.22
C LEU A 799 26.08 8.70 19.12
N GLU A 800 25.55 8.89 17.92
CA GLU A 800 24.20 9.44 17.72
C GLU A 800 23.09 8.52 18.22
N GLN A 801 23.34 7.20 18.30
CA GLN A 801 22.41 6.28 18.94
C GLN A 801 22.49 6.40 20.47
N ILE A 802 23.70 6.57 21.03
CA ILE A 802 23.95 6.85 22.45
C ILE A 802 23.27 8.15 22.89
N LEU A 803 23.36 9.21 22.06
CA LEU A 803 22.73 10.52 22.28
C LEU A 803 21.20 10.48 22.09
N THR A 804 20.65 9.40 21.52
CA THR A 804 19.23 9.22 21.14
C THR A 804 18.68 10.19 20.08
N THR A 805 19.55 10.96 19.42
CA THR A 805 19.17 11.75 18.24
C THR A 805 18.89 10.86 17.03
N GLY A 806 19.70 9.81 16.86
CA GLY A 806 19.76 9.06 15.60
C GLY A 806 20.15 9.94 14.42
N GLY A 807 20.10 9.37 13.22
CA GLY A 807 20.52 10.03 11.99
C GLY A 807 20.81 9.01 10.89
N GLY A 808 21.00 9.50 9.67
CA GLY A 808 21.70 8.76 8.62
C GLY A 808 23.19 9.10 8.63
N TRP A 809 23.99 8.38 7.84
CA TRP A 809 25.46 8.54 7.86
C TRP A 809 26.02 9.63 6.93
N GLN A 810 25.18 10.31 6.13
CA GLN A 810 25.66 11.27 5.12
C GLN A 810 26.38 12.49 5.72
N ASP A 811 26.03 12.90 6.94
CA ASP A 811 26.51 14.14 7.57
C ASP A 811 27.98 14.02 7.98
N GLN A 812 28.34 12.97 8.71
CA GLN A 812 29.72 12.69 9.11
C GLN A 812 30.60 12.32 7.92
N VAL A 813 30.12 11.53 6.96
CA VAL A 813 30.87 11.28 5.72
C VAL A 813 31.15 12.60 5.01
N GLY A 814 30.10 13.42 4.86
CA GLY A 814 30.11 14.66 4.10
C GLY A 814 31.15 15.66 4.55
N GLY A 815 31.33 15.83 5.88
CA GLY A 815 32.28 16.80 6.44
C GLY A 815 33.62 16.23 6.92
N LEU A 816 33.72 14.93 7.25
CA LEU A 816 34.98 14.33 7.70
C LEU A 816 35.88 13.90 6.52
N VAL A 817 35.31 13.53 5.38
CA VAL A 817 36.07 13.17 4.17
C VAL A 817 36.06 14.34 3.19
N GLY A 818 37.22 14.78 2.73
CA GLY A 818 37.33 15.86 1.75
C GLY A 818 36.82 15.52 0.36
N GLY A 819 36.58 16.56 -0.43
CA GLY A 819 36.25 16.53 -1.85
C GLY A 819 34.82 16.12 -2.18
N VAL A 820 34.59 15.90 -3.48
CA VAL A 820 33.39 15.24 -4.01
C VAL A 820 33.55 13.73 -3.84
N LYS A 821 32.51 13.07 -3.34
CA LYS A 821 32.57 11.66 -2.94
C LYS A 821 31.20 11.01 -3.02
N VAL A 822 31.20 9.70 -3.19
CA VAL A 822 30.02 8.85 -3.09
C VAL A 822 30.26 7.84 -1.98
N ALA A 823 29.29 7.72 -1.07
CA ALA A 823 29.34 6.74 0.00
C ALA A 823 28.14 5.81 -0.09
N ARG A 824 28.34 4.55 0.26
CA ARG A 824 27.39 3.45 0.04
C ARG A 824 27.28 2.57 1.27
N SER A 825 26.13 1.95 1.44
CA SER A 825 25.89 0.90 2.44
C SER A 825 25.12 -0.26 1.80
N ARG A 826 25.44 -1.49 2.22
CA ARG A 826 24.77 -2.70 1.73
C ARG A 826 23.50 -2.97 2.54
N ALA A 827 22.57 -3.73 1.95
CA ALA A 827 21.34 -4.21 2.61
C ALA A 827 21.63 -5.30 3.67
N CYS A 828 22.47 -5.02 4.65
CA CYS A 828 22.81 -5.94 5.73
C CYS A 828 23.19 -5.23 7.03
N LEU A 829 23.25 -6.02 8.10
CA LEU A 829 23.80 -5.62 9.40
C LEU A 829 25.00 -6.53 9.75
N PRO A 830 26.06 -6.02 10.42
CA PRO A 830 26.22 -4.65 10.90
C PRO A 830 26.28 -3.58 9.79
N LEU A 831 25.75 -2.39 10.05
CA LEU A 831 25.71 -1.31 9.06
C LEU A 831 27.12 -0.75 8.86
N GLN A 832 27.70 -1.08 7.69
CA GLN A 832 28.98 -0.58 7.22
C GLN A 832 28.78 0.49 6.14
N VAL A 833 29.59 1.54 6.19
CA VAL A 833 29.64 2.61 5.19
C VAL A 833 30.95 2.49 4.41
N GLU A 834 30.86 2.32 3.09
CA GLU A 834 32.01 2.31 2.18
C GLU A 834 32.08 3.68 1.48
N VAL A 835 33.21 4.39 1.55
CA VAL A 835 33.37 5.74 0.96
C VAL A 835 34.37 5.75 -0.19
N GLU A 836 33.92 6.20 -1.35
CA GLU A 836 34.72 6.42 -2.56
C GLU A 836 34.90 7.93 -2.76
N ARG A 837 36.14 8.43 -2.66
CA ARG A 837 36.49 9.79 -3.08
C ARG A 837 36.57 9.82 -4.60
N LEU A 838 35.77 10.67 -5.24
CA LEU A 838 35.80 10.84 -6.68
C LEU A 838 36.98 11.74 -7.07
N SER A 839 37.45 11.62 -8.30
CA SER A 839 38.45 12.52 -8.89
C SER A 839 37.87 13.24 -10.12
N PRO A 840 36.98 14.23 -9.92
CA PRO A 840 36.50 15.06 -11.02
C PRO A 840 37.66 15.85 -11.68
N PRO A 841 37.53 16.24 -12.97
CA PRO A 841 38.50 17.10 -13.62
C PRO A 841 38.64 18.47 -12.93
N ASP A 842 39.85 19.03 -12.86
CA ASP A 842 40.11 20.32 -12.20
C ASP A 842 39.23 21.48 -12.73
N HIS A 843 38.98 21.52 -14.04
CA HIS A 843 38.11 22.52 -14.66
C HIS A 843 36.66 22.42 -14.18
N PHE A 844 36.19 21.22 -13.81
CA PHE A 844 34.88 21.02 -13.23
C PHE A 844 34.83 21.42 -11.75
N LEU A 845 35.91 21.17 -10.99
CA LEU A 845 36.01 21.64 -9.60
C LEU A 845 35.93 23.17 -9.53
N LEU A 846 36.70 23.87 -10.38
CA LEU A 846 36.64 25.33 -10.51
C LEU A 846 35.25 25.82 -10.94
N SER A 847 34.66 25.20 -11.97
CA SER A 847 33.31 25.55 -12.42
C SER A 847 32.25 25.29 -11.35
N LEU A 848 32.41 24.25 -10.53
CA LEU A 848 31.50 23.98 -9.41
C LEU A 848 31.59 25.08 -8.34
N GLU A 849 32.78 25.54 -7.96
CA GLU A 849 32.94 26.69 -7.03
C GLU A 849 32.33 27.98 -7.58
N GLU A 850 32.52 28.26 -8.88
CA GLU A 850 31.98 29.48 -9.48
C GLU A 850 30.45 29.47 -9.57
N HIS A 851 29.81 28.30 -9.66
CA HIS A 851 28.35 28.18 -9.81
C HIS A 851 27.61 27.81 -8.51
N LEU A 852 28.31 27.36 -7.47
CA LEU A 852 27.70 26.87 -6.23
C LEU A 852 27.55 28.00 -5.20
N LEU A 853 26.32 28.27 -4.79
CA LEU A 853 25.99 29.30 -3.79
C LEU A 853 25.14 28.75 -2.65
N LEU A 854 25.31 29.33 -1.46
CA LEU A 854 24.51 29.06 -0.29
C LEU A 854 23.60 30.25 0.06
N VAL A 855 22.33 29.99 0.32
CA VAL A 855 21.34 30.97 0.77
C VAL A 855 20.75 30.54 2.10
N TYR A 856 21.04 31.25 3.18
CA TYR A 856 20.38 31.03 4.46
C TYR A 856 18.96 31.61 4.43
N THR A 857 17.96 30.80 4.77
CA THR A 857 16.53 31.14 4.59
C THR A 857 15.89 31.91 5.77
N GLY A 858 16.67 32.25 6.81
CA GLY A 858 16.15 32.92 8.01
C GLY A 858 15.20 32.08 8.87
N LYS A 859 14.93 30.82 8.49
CA LYS A 859 14.06 29.89 9.21
C LYS A 859 14.85 28.67 9.65
N THR A 860 14.74 28.29 10.91
CA THR A 860 15.26 27.02 11.43
C THR A 860 14.08 26.11 11.81
N ARG A 861 14.21 24.80 11.56
CA ARG A 861 13.22 23.80 11.99
C ARG A 861 13.94 22.53 12.41
N LEU A 862 13.44 21.88 13.46
CA LEU A 862 14.02 20.62 13.95
C LEU A 862 13.64 19.46 13.01
N ALA A 863 14.63 18.74 12.50
CA ALA A 863 14.47 17.63 11.54
C ALA A 863 13.68 16.42 12.09
N ARG A 864 13.65 16.24 13.42
CA ARG A 864 13.14 15.04 14.12
C ARG A 864 11.75 14.58 13.68
N ASN A 865 10.83 15.51 13.44
CA ASN A 865 9.46 15.15 13.06
C ASN A 865 9.40 14.57 11.63
N LEU A 866 10.18 15.13 10.69
CA LEU A 866 10.26 14.62 9.31
C LEU A 866 10.88 13.22 9.27
N LEU A 867 11.95 13.00 10.06
CA LEU A 867 12.59 11.69 10.20
C LEU A 867 11.60 10.62 10.71
N GLN A 868 10.77 10.94 11.70
CA GLN A 868 9.77 10.01 12.23
C GLN A 868 8.73 9.61 11.15
N ASP A 869 8.28 10.57 10.34
CA ASP A 869 7.29 10.31 9.29
C ASP A 869 7.89 9.50 8.12
N VAL A 870 9.17 9.73 7.77
CA VAL A 870 9.95 8.92 6.80
C VAL A 870 10.05 7.47 7.28
N VAL A 871 10.56 7.25 8.50
CA VAL A 871 10.77 5.90 9.07
C VAL A 871 9.45 5.14 9.22
N ARG A 872 8.38 5.81 9.65
CA ARG A 872 7.02 5.21 9.70
C ARG A 872 6.58 4.75 8.31
N SER A 873 6.65 5.64 7.33
CA SER A 873 6.20 5.37 5.96
C SER A 873 6.99 4.25 5.27
N TRP A 874 8.27 4.12 5.61
CA TRP A 874 9.13 3.00 5.20
C TRP A 874 8.74 1.67 5.87
N TYR A 875 8.48 1.65 7.18
CA TYR A 875 8.07 0.42 7.87
C TYR A 875 6.69 -0.09 7.42
N SER A 876 5.75 0.83 7.14
CA SER A 876 4.46 0.49 6.52
C SER A 876 4.59 0.01 5.07
N ARG A 877 5.77 0.16 4.45
CA ARG A 877 6.08 -0.10 3.03
C ARG A 877 5.10 0.58 2.07
N LEU A 878 4.89 1.89 2.25
CA LEU A 878 4.12 2.68 1.29
C LEU A 878 4.76 2.55 -0.11
N PRO A 879 4.02 2.16 -1.17
CA PRO A 879 4.61 1.89 -2.49
C PRO A 879 5.44 3.06 -3.05
N ALA A 880 4.98 4.29 -2.84
CA ALA A 880 5.71 5.49 -3.23
C ALA A 880 7.05 5.67 -2.49
N MET A 881 7.17 5.22 -1.22
CA MET A 881 8.41 5.29 -0.46
C MET A 881 9.41 4.24 -0.91
N VAL A 882 8.96 3.00 -1.09
CA VAL A 882 9.81 1.89 -1.58
C VAL A 882 10.39 2.23 -2.96
N HIS A 883 9.53 2.66 -3.88
CA HIS A 883 9.97 3.08 -5.21
C HIS A 883 10.92 4.28 -5.15
N ASN A 884 10.61 5.30 -4.34
CA ASN A 884 11.46 6.49 -4.25
C ASN A 884 12.83 6.20 -3.60
N ALA A 885 12.95 5.24 -2.68
CA ALA A 885 14.23 4.80 -2.13
C ALA A 885 15.15 4.18 -3.19
N GLN A 886 14.59 3.34 -4.08
CA GLN A 886 15.31 2.82 -5.25
C GLN A 886 15.79 3.96 -6.17
N GLN A 887 14.91 4.93 -6.42
CA GLN A 887 15.23 6.09 -7.27
C GLN A 887 16.25 7.05 -6.64
N LEU A 888 16.32 7.16 -5.30
CA LEU A 888 17.34 7.93 -4.59
C LEU A 888 18.73 7.34 -4.82
N VAL A 889 18.87 6.02 -4.64
CA VAL A 889 20.14 5.31 -4.89
C VAL A 889 20.58 5.46 -6.35
N ALA A 890 19.67 5.24 -7.31
CA ALA A 890 19.98 5.40 -8.74
C ALA A 890 20.42 6.84 -9.09
N ASN A 891 19.75 7.85 -8.53
CA ASN A 891 20.12 9.26 -8.74
C ASN A 891 21.46 9.63 -8.07
N SER A 892 21.83 8.97 -6.97
CA SER A 892 23.14 9.12 -6.34
C SER A 892 24.28 8.65 -7.25
N GLU A 893 24.13 7.48 -7.88
CA GLU A 893 25.12 6.94 -8.82
C GLU A 893 25.20 7.76 -10.12
N GLU A 894 24.06 8.22 -10.64
CA GLU A 894 24.03 9.14 -11.80
C GLU A 894 24.72 10.48 -11.48
N CYS A 895 24.56 10.99 -10.25
CA CYS A 895 25.26 12.18 -9.77
C CYS A 895 26.77 11.95 -9.64
N ALA A 896 27.21 10.80 -9.11
CA ALA A 896 28.63 10.44 -9.04
C ALA A 896 29.25 10.37 -10.43
N TRP A 897 28.55 9.73 -11.38
CA TRP A 897 28.95 9.68 -12.79
C TRP A 897 29.06 11.08 -13.41
N ALA A 898 28.07 11.96 -13.18
CA ALA A 898 28.08 13.33 -13.69
C ALA A 898 29.25 14.16 -13.16
N CYS A 899 29.60 14.03 -11.88
CA CYS A 899 30.77 14.66 -11.29
C CYS A 899 32.08 14.13 -11.91
N SER A 900 32.26 12.80 -11.99
CA SER A 900 33.47 12.20 -12.54
C SER A 900 33.70 12.52 -14.04
N HIS A 901 32.63 12.80 -14.79
CA HIS A 901 32.71 13.21 -16.21
C HIS A 901 32.70 14.74 -16.41
N GLY A 902 32.71 15.53 -15.34
CA GLY A 902 32.77 16.99 -15.41
C GLY A 902 31.51 17.68 -15.95
N CYS A 903 30.34 17.04 -15.88
CA CYS A 903 29.11 17.54 -16.53
C CYS A 903 28.21 18.33 -15.55
N LEU A 904 28.42 19.65 -15.47
CA LEU A 904 27.66 20.56 -14.60
C LEU A 904 26.14 20.56 -14.86
N SER A 905 25.74 20.43 -16.12
CA SER A 905 24.32 20.35 -16.52
C SER A 905 23.65 19.08 -15.99
N ALA A 906 24.32 17.92 -16.12
CA ALA A 906 23.82 16.65 -15.58
C ALA A 906 23.77 16.67 -14.04
N LEU A 907 24.75 17.29 -13.37
CA LEU A 907 24.70 17.51 -11.92
C LEU A 907 23.47 18.35 -11.52
N GLY A 908 23.15 19.42 -12.26
CA GLY A 908 21.94 20.21 -12.04
C GLY A 908 20.65 19.41 -12.15
N VAL A 909 20.55 18.52 -13.15
CA VAL A 909 19.42 17.59 -13.30
C VAL A 909 19.32 16.60 -12.14
N CYS A 910 20.45 16.05 -11.67
CA CYS A 910 20.48 15.15 -10.50
C CYS A 910 20.03 15.86 -9.22
N LEU A 911 20.44 17.12 -9.04
CA LEU A 911 20.09 17.97 -7.89
C LEU A 911 18.59 18.33 -7.86
N GLU A 912 18.03 18.75 -9.00
CA GLU A 912 16.59 19.02 -9.15
C GLU A 912 15.77 17.73 -8.94
N ARG A 913 16.24 16.57 -9.43
CA ARG A 913 15.62 15.27 -9.16
C ARG A 913 15.69 14.92 -7.67
N SER A 914 16.84 15.15 -7.03
CA SER A 914 17.05 14.94 -5.59
C SER A 914 16.09 15.78 -4.74
N TRP A 915 15.84 17.03 -5.11
CA TRP A 915 14.85 17.88 -4.41
C TRP A 915 13.42 17.32 -4.51
N ARG A 916 13.01 16.83 -5.69
CA ARG A 916 11.70 16.17 -5.87
C ARG A 916 11.60 14.88 -5.05
N GLN A 917 12.65 14.06 -5.05
CA GLN A 917 12.72 12.83 -4.26
C GLN A 917 12.68 13.11 -2.76
N LYS A 918 13.38 14.16 -2.27
CA LYS A 918 13.34 14.62 -0.87
C LYS A 918 11.94 15.07 -0.45
N LYS A 919 11.19 15.75 -1.33
CA LYS A 919 9.78 16.12 -1.10
C LYS A 919 8.83 14.94 -1.05
N LEU A 920 9.12 13.85 -1.77
CA LEU A 920 8.39 12.60 -1.65
C LEU A 920 8.67 11.90 -0.32
N MET A 921 9.95 11.75 0.07
CA MET A 921 10.32 11.13 1.35
C MET A 921 9.73 11.85 2.56
N ALA A 922 9.88 13.18 2.60
CA ALA A 922 9.56 14.01 3.76
C ALA A 922 8.53 15.11 3.40
N PRO A 923 7.22 14.77 3.29
CA PRO A 923 6.17 15.76 3.08
C PRO A 923 6.21 16.86 4.16
N GLY A 924 6.39 18.12 3.73
CA GLY A 924 6.56 19.26 4.62
C GLY A 924 8.01 19.72 4.85
N CYS A 925 8.98 19.19 4.09
CA CYS A 925 10.35 19.71 4.02
C CYS A 925 10.48 21.03 3.23
N GLU A 926 9.42 21.49 2.56
CA GLU A 926 9.38 22.74 1.78
C GLU A 926 8.35 23.73 2.39
N PRO A 927 8.77 24.65 3.28
CA PRO A 927 7.93 25.75 3.76
C PRO A 927 7.54 26.72 2.65
N ALA A 928 6.41 27.42 2.80
CA ALA A 928 5.90 28.36 1.79
C ALA A 928 6.92 29.46 1.39
N ALA A 929 7.67 30.02 2.35
CA ALA A 929 8.72 31.00 2.08
C ALA A 929 9.88 30.41 1.26
N VAL A 930 10.28 29.16 1.55
CA VAL A 930 11.33 28.46 0.77
C VAL A 930 10.83 28.16 -0.65
N ARG A 931 9.58 27.74 -0.81
CA ARG A 931 8.97 27.57 -2.14
C ARG A 931 9.01 28.87 -2.96
N ALA A 932 8.68 30.00 -2.33
CA ALA A 932 8.74 31.31 -2.99
C ALA A 932 10.17 31.68 -3.43
N MET A 933 11.17 31.47 -2.56
CA MET A 933 12.59 31.65 -2.91
C MET A 933 12.98 30.77 -4.11
N MET A 934 12.64 29.48 -4.06
CA MET A 934 13.03 28.51 -5.08
C MET A 934 12.37 28.78 -6.43
N GLU A 935 11.07 29.12 -6.49
CA GLU A 935 10.43 29.47 -7.76
C GLU A 935 10.95 30.81 -8.33
N ALA A 936 11.26 31.80 -7.48
CA ALA A 936 11.88 33.05 -7.93
C ALA A 936 13.29 32.84 -8.52
N LEU A 937 14.09 31.96 -7.90
CA LEU A 937 15.46 31.65 -8.34
C LEU A 937 15.52 30.66 -9.52
N ARG A 938 14.44 29.95 -9.81
CA ARG A 938 14.36 28.91 -10.85
C ARG A 938 14.93 29.29 -12.23
N PRO A 939 14.77 30.53 -12.75
CA PRO A 939 15.39 30.93 -14.01
C PRO A 939 16.92 31.00 -13.97
N LEU A 940 17.51 31.27 -12.80
CA LEU A 940 18.96 31.45 -12.62
C LEU A 940 19.73 30.15 -12.33
N VAL A 941 19.04 29.03 -12.12
CA VAL A 941 19.69 27.78 -11.65
C VAL A 941 19.55 26.60 -12.62
N LEU A 942 20.59 25.78 -12.66
CA LEU A 942 20.58 24.43 -13.24
C LEU A 942 19.85 23.44 -12.31
N GLY A 943 20.02 23.61 -11.00
CA GLY A 943 19.35 22.84 -9.95
C GLY A 943 19.49 23.52 -8.59
N GLN A 944 18.62 23.17 -7.65
CA GLN A 944 18.58 23.75 -6.30
C GLN A 944 17.92 22.78 -5.32
N SER A 945 18.35 22.80 -4.06
CA SER A 945 17.83 21.90 -3.01
C SER A 945 18.04 22.50 -1.62
N LEU A 946 17.21 22.10 -0.66
CA LEU A 946 17.32 22.49 0.74
C LEU A 946 18.19 21.47 1.51
N ALA A 947 19.12 21.96 2.33
CA ALA A 947 20.10 21.13 3.04
C ALA A 947 19.46 20.28 4.15
N GLY A 948 20.03 19.10 4.41
CA GLY A 948 19.56 18.16 5.43
C GLY A 948 18.10 17.71 5.21
N ALA A 949 17.36 17.46 6.28
CA ALA A 949 15.95 17.04 6.20
C ALA A 949 14.99 18.11 5.62
N GLY A 950 15.44 19.36 5.54
CA GLY A 950 14.64 20.51 5.11
C GLY A 950 13.75 21.10 6.21
N GLY A 951 12.75 21.90 5.81
CA GLY A 951 11.89 22.67 6.70
C GLY A 951 12.45 24.04 7.11
N GLY A 952 13.65 24.38 6.67
CA GLY A 952 14.41 25.61 6.95
C GLY A 952 15.89 25.40 6.63
N GLY A 953 16.77 26.25 7.16
CA GLY A 953 18.22 26.15 7.05
C GLY A 953 18.75 26.82 5.78
N PHE A 954 19.77 26.20 5.19
CA PHE A 954 20.38 26.65 3.94
C PHE A 954 19.76 25.99 2.71
N LEU A 955 19.43 26.80 1.72
CA LEU A 955 19.23 26.42 0.33
C LEU A 955 20.59 26.46 -0.38
N TYR A 956 20.92 25.46 -1.20
CA TYR A 956 22.10 25.48 -2.07
C TYR A 956 21.67 25.47 -3.53
N LEU A 957 22.34 26.30 -4.31
CA LEU A 957 22.02 26.63 -5.69
C LEU A 957 23.19 26.27 -6.59
N LEU A 958 22.90 25.62 -7.72
CA LEU A 958 23.85 25.50 -8.82
C LEU A 958 23.40 26.47 -9.92
N THR A 959 24.07 27.61 -10.06
CA THR A 959 23.67 28.68 -10.99
C THR A 959 23.93 28.31 -12.45
N ARG A 960 23.26 28.99 -13.38
CA ARG A 960 23.43 28.76 -14.82
C ARG A 960 24.71 29.36 -15.36
N GLU A 961 24.98 30.61 -14.96
CA GLU A 961 26.23 31.30 -15.28
C GLU A 961 27.13 31.34 -14.03
N PRO A 962 28.46 31.43 -14.20
CA PRO A 962 29.37 31.55 -13.08
C PRO A 962 29.18 32.88 -12.32
N ARG A 963 29.50 32.85 -11.02
CA ARG A 963 29.63 34.00 -10.11
C ARG A 963 28.35 34.83 -9.95
N GLN A 964 27.17 34.24 -10.14
CA GLN A 964 25.85 34.92 -10.11
C GLN A 964 25.36 35.43 -8.73
N ARG A 965 26.22 35.57 -7.72
CA ARG A 965 25.86 35.99 -6.34
C ARG A 965 25.02 37.27 -6.29
N LEU A 966 25.38 38.28 -7.08
CA LEU A 966 24.65 39.55 -7.14
C LEU A 966 23.27 39.42 -7.81
N ALA A 967 23.13 38.55 -8.81
CA ALA A 967 21.84 38.28 -9.45
C ALA A 967 20.88 37.54 -8.51
N VAL A 968 21.38 36.55 -7.76
CA VAL A 968 20.64 35.86 -6.70
C VAL A 968 20.16 36.83 -5.63
N LEU A 969 21.05 37.70 -5.12
CA LEU A 969 20.70 38.75 -4.16
C LEU A 969 19.62 39.70 -4.70
N HIS A 970 19.73 40.14 -5.96
CA HIS A 970 18.77 41.04 -6.60
C HIS A 970 17.39 40.42 -6.75
N VAL A 971 17.30 39.16 -7.20
CA VAL A 971 16.02 38.43 -7.33
C VAL A 971 15.35 38.26 -5.97
N LEU A 972 16.10 37.84 -4.94
CA LEU A 972 15.54 37.62 -3.61
C LEU A 972 15.09 38.94 -2.94
N ASN A 973 15.88 40.02 -3.03
CA ASN A 973 15.48 41.34 -2.50
C ASN A 973 14.19 41.88 -3.15
N ASN A 974 13.96 41.56 -4.43
CA ASN A 974 12.77 41.98 -5.16
C ASN A 974 11.58 41.01 -5.04
N THR A 975 11.74 39.87 -4.33
CA THR A 975 10.66 38.89 -4.16
C THR A 975 9.83 39.23 -2.91
N PRO A 976 8.55 39.62 -3.04
CA PRO A 976 7.75 40.06 -1.91
C PRO A 976 7.45 38.91 -0.92
N GLY A 977 7.46 39.23 0.38
CA GLY A 977 7.12 38.30 1.45
C GLY A 977 8.25 37.37 1.91
N LEU A 978 9.47 37.55 1.40
CA LEU A 978 10.67 36.93 2.00
C LEU A 978 11.07 37.71 3.27
N GLY A 979 11.50 36.98 4.30
CA GLY A 979 12.13 37.57 5.49
C GLY A 979 13.65 37.63 5.35
N ASP A 980 14.36 37.94 6.43
CA ASP A 980 15.83 38.05 6.43
C ASP A 980 16.51 36.80 5.85
N PHE A 981 17.32 36.99 4.81
CA PHE A 981 18.12 35.95 4.16
C PHE A 981 19.54 36.46 3.93
N SER A 982 20.49 35.55 3.74
CA SER A 982 21.89 35.91 3.43
C SER A 982 22.49 34.96 2.39
N VAL A 983 23.35 35.48 1.52
CA VAL A 983 23.95 34.73 0.40
C VAL A 983 25.46 34.62 0.59
N HIS A 984 25.94 33.40 0.71
CA HIS A 984 27.30 33.01 1.10
C HIS A 984 28.05 32.38 -0.07
N SER A 985 29.37 32.55 -0.12
CA SER A 985 30.22 31.85 -1.10
C SER A 985 30.57 30.44 -0.61
N VAL A 986 30.83 29.56 -1.58
CA VAL A 986 31.15 28.16 -1.36
C VAL A 986 32.48 27.87 -2.04
N GLU A 987 33.41 27.28 -1.30
CA GLU A 987 34.68 26.74 -1.83
C GLU A 987 34.73 25.26 -1.49
N LEU A 988 35.34 24.44 -2.35
CA LEU A 988 35.49 23.02 -2.12
C LEU A 988 36.58 22.75 -1.07
N ASP A 989 36.33 21.81 -0.18
CA ASP A 989 37.29 21.39 0.82
C ASP A 989 37.83 20.00 0.49
N MET A 990 39.04 19.92 -0.05
CA MET A 990 39.63 18.66 -0.54
C MET A 990 40.21 17.78 0.58
N ASP A 991 40.38 18.30 1.79
CA ASP A 991 41.00 17.55 2.91
C ASP A 991 39.94 16.86 3.79
N GLY A 992 38.87 17.57 4.15
CA GLY A 992 37.91 17.14 5.17
C GLY A 992 38.38 17.52 6.58
N ILE A 993 38.26 16.60 7.53
CA ILE A 993 38.75 16.85 8.90
C ILE A 993 40.26 17.09 8.90
N THR A 994 40.68 18.23 9.42
CA THR A 994 42.09 18.66 9.44
C THR A 994 42.53 18.98 10.85
N VAL A 995 43.71 18.48 11.22
CA VAL A 995 44.38 18.80 12.49
C VAL A 995 45.16 20.09 12.34
N LEU A 996 44.88 21.08 13.19
CA LEU A 996 45.72 22.26 13.30
C LEU A 996 46.96 21.91 14.14
N ARG A 997 48.15 22.23 13.63
CA ARG A 997 49.38 22.08 14.40
C ARG A 997 49.39 23.10 15.54
N PRO A 998 49.89 22.75 16.75
CA PRO A 998 50.14 23.74 17.78
C PRO A 998 50.99 24.87 17.19
N ALA A 999 50.58 26.12 17.41
CA ALA A 999 51.40 27.26 17.07
C ALA A 999 52.62 27.26 18.01
N HIS A 1000 53.69 26.55 17.61
CA HIS A 1000 54.98 26.69 18.26
C HIS A 1000 55.31 28.18 18.30
N GLY A 1001 55.44 28.70 19.52
CA GLY A 1001 55.50 30.14 19.75
C GLY A 1001 56.55 30.75 18.84
N CYS A 1002 56.13 31.78 18.09
CA CYS A 1002 57.06 32.66 17.39
C CYS A 1002 58.13 33.07 18.41
N GLN A 1003 59.38 32.64 18.19
CA GLN A 1003 60.47 33.03 19.07
C GLN A 1003 60.49 34.55 19.11
N ARG A 1004 60.19 35.11 20.28
CA ARG A 1004 60.48 36.51 20.56
C ARG A 1004 61.99 36.66 20.54
N LEU A 1005 62.52 36.99 19.37
CA LEU A 1005 63.82 37.62 19.22
C LEU A 1005 63.72 39.00 19.85
N LEU A 1006 64.01 39.06 21.16
CA LEU A 1006 64.74 40.10 21.91
C LEU A 1006 64.65 39.80 23.41
#